data_AF-A0A3F2RLQ6-F1
#
_entry.id   AF-A0A3F2RLQ6-F1
#
_cell.length_a   1.000
_cell.length_b   1.000
_cell.length_c   1.000
_cell.angle_alpha   90.00
_cell.angle_beta   90.00
_cell.angle_gamma   90.00
#
_symmetry.space_group_name_H-M   'P 1'
#
loop_
_entity.id
_entity.type
_entity.pdbx_description
1 polymer ?
#
loop_
_entity_poly.entity_id
_entity_poly.type
_entity_poly.pdbx_seq_one_letter_code
_entity_poly.pdbx_strand_id
1 'polypeptide(L)'
;MFQAAITQNEQKMTDLEAERKCLMELTVAKFQKEDELDDICSSDEEQSEDGDESEVKDAVPGDTENVMFAGLNTVMMELAYFSGQERDIVPRSPDLALAVLDGIFASTWNNLHWSELSEVNAVLLAEFFSHNGDAYGGYNRVQIEKLKQLPVYMNVRNVACAIHGSEDFFLIPPDLNLTDIPVPPNAQQRFLKSNPRLNTFYKDLGVKEMSDSKLLIFAIPMYKELQESQRDQILQILLRKWQSLHGNAELVTLLRTSPLFCEDEDEVRSYNPAGAYCDPRNSVLATIYAGVRGQFPAKRFQTPEWLDLMCEIGLRTEVTVDIFVECAQRIDDLCSGKHSLTSQDEHLVTTLHQFFVQHFDKFDRSRSFFERVSVLAFVPAIVYEAANTVEVSDETQAGLKEQRAGQFASRTVVRKYKDCATPEDQALVYSTMPILANAALPPRVLWSRLGVRSPPPDNQVVAHLLSITNSDRALSSRSLDWQFFLPMVEVFQTIFKFLQENWDGLGRDKQRLLRTTAVIPVGSTLVKGSRLFFHLGDNLAPLMFEVPRAFGAYDTLFRHMGSKDAPEVRDYLRLLRDLNDECRGQPLNLNELIAATRAVELLAAALTEANHRISLQEKKSIFLPSGTAVMQSMLVMAYNDSAALCGSIDLAELHMVHPRVSTRCCQILGVPGITSVVTEELGDADSLTKVVSSHDVAHFNGVITSQPFADGLRKVITVQQQKEMSYDPFGFRPDFEDLNQRIVNLATFEVKCVAELHTRFIASLGFPSRKLDVTKTARQDSLCFLDQPKKEIYIAKRTLDARSGTAMRATQLVARCINQLLGGILQDGSVLESLLSCNESEIPEMLQLLDICEDPVLIVEKLRGQLGEPLSEADSASVELAPLRSCLPGELVAVADENGALCYGKILRAQPSNVAGMSHYEVKVSNSSTRTMLATQLFFFRSARVGTSGSSSSSKRATIERSVTSTGNLVASETVDLPTSVVAITPETQTSEDATGSSSAMALAPAVSTVNVLSAVNDLLSRLNVSLDTSVEDLMAENLRLQRRLELAEDGRRAAAQQIDTVLREKKDIQDSLVCAVCLENKVDRVLIPCGHIYCGMCVEQLPRPSCPICRQRISSSSAFHMPS
;
A
#
# COMPACT_ATOMS: atom_id res chain seq x y z
N MET A 1 -5.07 34.07 -5.74
CA MET A 1 -4.03 35.11 -5.86
C MET A 1 -4.56 36.52 -5.62
N PHE A 2 -5.68 36.95 -6.23
CA PHE A 2 -6.22 38.31 -6.01
C PHE A 2 -6.64 38.61 -4.55
N GLN A 3 -7.16 37.60 -3.84
CA GLN A 3 -7.61 37.74 -2.44
C GLN A 3 -6.46 37.78 -1.42
N ALA A 4 -5.31 37.21 -1.76
CA ALA A 4 -4.09 37.31 -0.95
C ALA A 4 -3.42 38.69 -1.08
N ALA A 5 -3.57 39.34 -2.25
CA ALA A 5 -3.06 40.70 -2.45
C ALA A 5 -3.90 41.75 -1.70
N ILE A 6 -5.21 41.54 -1.56
CA ILE A 6 -6.10 42.45 -0.81
C ILE A 6 -5.81 42.39 0.70
N THR A 7 -5.69 41.18 1.25
CA THR A 7 -5.35 40.98 2.68
C THR A 7 -3.98 41.54 3.04
N GLN A 8 -2.99 41.41 2.16
CA GLN A 8 -1.66 41.98 2.39
C GLN A 8 -1.63 43.52 2.33
N ASN A 9 -2.55 44.14 1.56
CA ASN A 9 -2.70 45.59 1.52
C ASN A 9 -3.47 46.14 2.74
N GLU A 10 -4.46 45.40 3.25
CA GLU A 10 -5.17 45.76 4.50
C GLU A 10 -4.23 45.68 5.72
N GLN A 11 -3.34 44.68 5.76
CA GLN A 11 -2.31 44.59 6.80
C GLN A 11 -1.33 45.78 6.76
N LYS A 12 -0.91 46.21 5.55
CA LYS A 12 -0.02 47.37 5.40
C LYS A 12 -0.69 48.70 5.78
N MET A 13 -1.98 48.85 5.51
CA MET A 13 -2.73 50.06 5.89
C MET A 13 -2.92 50.14 7.41
N THR A 14 -3.13 49.01 8.09
CA THR A 14 -3.26 48.96 9.55
C THR A 14 -1.93 49.23 10.26
N ASP A 15 -0.81 48.73 9.73
CA ASP A 15 0.52 49.06 10.26
C ASP A 15 0.87 50.55 10.10
N LEU A 16 0.52 51.16 8.96
CA LEU A 16 0.74 52.60 8.72
C LEU A 16 -0.14 53.49 9.62
N GLU A 17 -1.37 53.07 9.94
CA GLU A 17 -2.22 53.78 10.90
C GLU A 17 -1.69 53.67 12.34
N ALA A 18 -1.10 52.53 12.72
CA ALA A 18 -0.45 52.36 14.02
C ALA A 18 0.80 53.25 14.15
N GLU A 19 1.62 53.34 13.09
CA GLU A 19 2.80 54.22 13.05
C GLU A 19 2.41 55.70 13.12
N ARG A 20 1.35 56.11 12.41
CA ARG A 20 0.79 57.46 12.49
C ARG A 20 0.29 57.81 13.89
N LYS A 21 -0.33 56.86 14.59
CA LYS A 21 -0.81 57.05 15.97
C LYS A 21 0.35 57.20 16.96
N CYS A 22 1.42 56.42 16.79
CA CYS A 22 2.64 56.53 17.59
C CYS A 22 3.36 57.88 17.39
N LEU A 23 3.44 58.37 16.14
CA LEU A 23 4.01 59.69 15.84
C LEU A 23 3.19 60.85 16.43
N MET A 24 1.87 60.70 16.48
CA MET A 24 0.96 61.70 17.07
C MET A 24 1.08 61.75 18.60
N GLU A 25 1.27 60.61 19.26
CA GLU A 25 1.53 60.53 20.71
C GLU A 25 2.91 61.13 21.08
N LEU A 26 3.92 60.94 20.23
CA LEU A 26 5.25 61.56 20.40
C LEU A 26 5.25 63.08 20.18
N THR A 27 4.34 63.62 19.37
CA THR A 27 4.22 65.08 19.19
C THR A 27 3.49 65.74 20.35
N VAL A 28 2.48 65.08 20.93
CA VAL A 28 1.77 65.58 22.13
C VAL A 28 2.69 65.56 23.37
N ALA A 29 3.57 64.56 23.49
CA ALA A 29 4.55 64.49 24.58
C ALA A 29 5.68 65.53 24.48
N LYS A 30 5.97 66.05 23.28
CA LYS A 30 6.97 67.13 23.07
C LYS A 30 6.42 68.53 23.35
N PHE A 31 5.10 68.72 23.18
CA PHE A 31 4.43 70.00 23.43
C PHE A 31 3.98 70.23 24.88
N GLN A 32 4.26 69.31 25.81
CA GLN A 32 3.97 69.45 27.25
C GLN A 32 5.22 69.70 28.11
N LYS A 33 6.36 70.05 27.50
CA LYS A 33 7.62 70.33 28.20
C LYS A 33 8.31 71.65 27.82
N GLU A 34 7.61 72.52 27.09
CA GLU A 34 8.12 73.84 26.65
C GLU A 34 7.19 75.01 27.04
N ASP A 35 6.55 74.93 28.22
CA ASP A 35 5.89 76.07 28.87
C ASP A 35 6.37 76.16 30.33
N GLU A 36 7.63 76.54 30.52
CA GLU A 36 8.15 77.17 31.75
C GLU A 36 9.52 77.83 31.44
N LEU A 37 9.45 79.05 30.90
CA LEU A 37 10.48 80.10 30.74
C LEU A 37 9.68 81.41 30.98
N ASP A 38 10.10 82.47 31.67
CA ASP A 38 11.39 83.11 31.94
C ASP A 38 11.21 84.14 33.09
N ASP A 39 12.31 84.60 33.69
CA ASP A 39 12.62 86.02 33.98
C ASP A 39 13.96 86.09 34.77
N ILE A 40 14.94 86.99 34.59
CA ILE A 40 15.27 88.09 33.67
C ILE A 40 16.72 88.55 34.00
N CYS A 41 17.43 89.07 32.99
CA CYS A 41 18.53 90.07 32.97
C CYS A 41 19.93 89.87 33.60
N SER A 42 20.92 89.84 32.69
CA SER A 42 22.05 90.77 32.50
C SER A 42 22.88 91.30 33.68
N SER A 43 24.20 91.13 33.64
CA SER A 43 25.19 92.15 33.18
C SER A 43 26.60 91.82 33.70
N ASP A 44 27.58 92.35 32.96
CA ASP A 44 29.04 92.15 33.02
C ASP A 44 29.72 92.50 34.35
N GLU A 45 30.91 91.92 34.63
CA GLU A 45 32.15 92.65 34.99
C GLU A 45 33.37 91.72 35.20
N GLU A 46 34.54 92.25 34.81
CA GLU A 46 35.91 91.68 34.85
C GLU A 46 36.62 91.88 36.21
N GLN A 47 37.88 91.38 36.30
CA GLN A 47 38.99 91.59 37.28
C GLN A 47 39.21 90.40 38.25
N SER A 48 40.33 89.66 38.26
CA SER A 48 41.80 89.92 38.33
C SER A 48 42.37 90.11 39.75
N GLU A 49 43.60 89.59 39.94
CA GLU A 49 44.52 89.64 41.11
C GLU A 49 44.41 88.44 42.08
N ASP A 50 45.41 87.54 42.10
CA ASP A 50 46.70 87.61 42.84
C ASP A 50 46.44 87.77 44.35
N GLY A 51 46.72 86.81 45.23
CA GLY A 51 48.00 86.16 45.48
C GLY A 51 48.42 86.56 46.90
N ASP A 52 48.58 85.63 47.83
CA ASP A 52 49.80 85.59 48.67
C ASP A 52 49.92 84.34 49.53
N GLU A 53 51.19 84.02 49.74
CA GLU A 53 51.79 82.89 50.42
C GLU A 53 51.44 82.84 51.91
N SER A 54 51.39 81.62 52.48
CA SER A 54 51.92 81.42 53.83
C SER A 54 52.52 80.03 53.98
N GLU A 55 53.84 80.06 54.18
CA GLU A 55 54.71 78.98 54.62
C GLU A 55 54.11 78.23 55.82
N VAL A 56 54.10 76.89 55.77
CA VAL A 56 54.08 76.07 56.98
C VAL A 56 55.19 75.02 56.90
N LYS A 57 56.04 75.14 57.90
CA LYS A 57 57.34 74.51 58.11
C LYS A 57 57.25 73.00 58.33
N ASP A 58 58.32 72.34 57.90
CA ASP A 58 58.74 70.99 58.26
C ASP A 58 58.54 70.69 59.75
N ALA A 59 57.72 69.69 60.05
CA ALA A 59 57.59 69.07 61.37
C ALA A 59 58.20 67.67 61.35
N VAL A 60 59.07 67.44 62.33
CA VAL A 60 59.88 66.24 62.59
C VAL A 60 59.02 64.97 62.72
N PRO A 61 59.37 63.84 62.08
CA PRO A 61 58.55 62.62 62.06
C PRO A 61 58.75 61.72 63.30
N GLY A 62 58.80 62.30 64.50
CA GLY A 62 59.11 61.57 65.75
C GLY A 62 57.97 61.48 66.77
N ASP A 63 56.98 62.37 66.71
CA ASP A 63 56.01 62.56 67.81
C ASP A 63 54.61 61.97 67.55
N THR A 64 54.33 61.47 66.35
CA THR A 64 53.04 60.85 66.02
C THR A 64 52.91 59.39 66.47
N GLU A 65 54.02 58.67 66.71
CA GLU A 65 54.00 57.28 67.18
C GLU A 65 53.74 57.16 68.69
N ASN A 66 54.14 58.16 69.49
CA ASN A 66 53.97 58.15 70.95
C ASN A 66 52.51 58.36 71.40
N VAL A 67 51.67 59.03 70.59
CA VAL A 67 50.24 59.24 70.90
C VAL A 67 49.39 58.01 70.55
N MET A 68 49.92 57.10 69.73
CA MET A 68 49.20 55.92 69.22
C MET A 68 49.05 54.81 70.26
N PHE A 69 50.11 54.51 70.99
CA PHE A 69 50.11 53.44 72.00
C PHE A 69 49.38 53.84 73.29
N ALA A 70 49.11 55.14 73.50
CA ALA A 70 48.34 55.64 74.64
C ALA A 70 46.82 55.38 74.51
N GLY A 71 46.30 55.21 73.29
CA GLY A 71 44.87 54.96 73.03
C GLY A 71 44.44 53.49 73.16
N LEU A 72 45.36 52.54 72.98
CA LEU A 72 45.15 51.12 73.26
C LEU A 72 45.62 50.86 74.70
N ASN A 73 44.71 50.94 75.67
CA ASN A 73 44.98 50.82 77.11
C ASN A 73 45.80 49.56 77.49
N THR A 74 47.12 49.64 77.36
CA THR A 74 48.04 48.55 77.67
C THR A 74 49.30 49.13 78.26
N VAL A 75 49.31 49.20 79.58
CA VAL A 75 50.48 49.44 80.46
C VAL A 75 51.64 48.44 80.20
N MET A 76 51.48 47.49 79.27
CA MET A 76 52.48 46.50 78.86
C MET A 76 53.26 46.85 77.58
N MET A 77 52.76 47.72 76.68
CA MET A 77 53.53 48.13 75.49
C MET A 77 54.64 49.14 75.82
N GLU A 78 54.42 49.99 76.83
CA GLU A 78 55.47 50.86 77.39
C GLU A 78 56.64 50.05 77.98
N LEU A 79 56.40 48.87 78.55
CA LEU A 79 57.45 48.03 79.13
C LEU A 79 58.32 47.33 78.08
N ALA A 80 57.79 47.03 76.90
CA ALA A 80 58.58 46.51 75.79
C ALA A 80 59.41 47.62 75.10
N TYR A 81 58.87 48.84 75.02
CA TYR A 81 59.56 49.99 74.42
C TYR A 81 60.69 50.57 75.30
N PHE A 82 60.63 50.37 76.64
CA PHE A 82 61.56 51.00 77.59
C PHE A 82 62.41 50.04 78.46
N SER A 83 62.69 48.81 78.02
CA SER A 83 63.70 47.97 78.72
C SER A 83 65.12 48.21 78.21
N GLY A 84 65.65 49.40 78.48
CA GLY A 84 67.05 49.74 78.28
C GLY A 84 67.33 51.19 78.65
N GLN A 85 68.00 51.42 79.78
CA GLN A 85 68.23 52.74 80.36
C GLN A 85 69.11 53.67 79.48
N GLU A 86 68.79 54.96 79.57
CA GLU A 86 69.60 56.15 79.27
C GLU A 86 69.71 56.64 77.81
N ARG A 87 68.92 57.70 77.55
CA ARG A 87 69.12 58.90 76.71
C ARG A 87 70.00 58.78 75.46
N ASP A 88 69.37 59.22 74.37
CA ASP A 88 69.86 59.34 72.99
C ASP A 88 70.05 57.99 72.28
N ILE A 89 69.47 57.92 71.07
CA ILE A 89 69.23 56.74 70.22
C ILE A 89 67.83 56.17 70.42
N VAL A 90 66.87 56.68 69.64
CA VAL A 90 65.70 55.90 69.17
C VAL A 90 66.23 54.52 68.79
N PRO A 91 65.73 53.41 69.35
CA PRO A 91 66.22 52.10 68.97
C PRO A 91 65.83 51.87 67.51
N ARG A 92 66.77 52.15 66.58
CA ARG A 92 66.84 51.54 65.24
C ARG A 92 67.25 50.08 65.38
N SER A 93 66.66 49.38 66.35
CA SER A 93 66.84 47.97 66.57
C SER A 93 65.94 47.25 65.56
N PRO A 94 66.49 46.33 64.76
CA PRO A 94 65.68 45.55 63.83
C PRO A 94 64.75 44.56 64.57
N ASP A 95 64.85 44.44 65.91
CA ASP A 95 64.03 43.57 66.76
C ASP A 95 62.83 44.28 67.43
N LEU A 96 62.64 45.59 67.22
CA LEU A 96 61.59 46.39 67.88
C LEU A 96 60.17 45.82 67.62
N ALA A 97 59.88 45.42 66.39
CA ALA A 97 58.59 44.83 66.04
C ALA A 97 58.35 43.47 66.72
N LEU A 98 59.41 42.68 66.98
CA LEU A 98 59.30 41.40 67.69
C LEU A 98 59.01 41.61 69.17
N ALA A 99 59.68 42.56 69.81
CA ALA A 99 59.43 42.92 71.20
C ALA A 99 58.00 43.45 71.40
N VAL A 100 57.52 44.28 70.46
CA VAL A 100 56.15 44.78 70.46
C VAL A 100 55.13 43.66 70.24
N LEU A 101 55.38 42.76 69.27
CA LEU A 101 54.51 41.60 69.01
C LEU A 101 54.43 40.67 70.22
N ASP A 102 55.57 40.28 70.80
CA ASP A 102 55.59 39.41 71.98
C ASP A 102 55.01 40.10 73.22
N GLY A 103 55.17 41.41 73.35
CA GLY A 103 54.53 42.22 74.41
C GLY A 103 53.00 42.23 74.33
N ILE A 104 52.42 42.32 73.13
CA ILE A 104 50.97 42.22 72.93
C ILE A 104 50.46 40.84 73.41
N PHE A 105 51.11 39.75 73.01
CA PHE A 105 50.70 38.39 73.38
C PHE A 105 51.04 37.98 74.82
N ALA A 106 51.97 38.67 75.48
CA ALA A 106 52.26 38.51 76.91
C ALA A 106 51.23 39.23 77.81
N SER A 107 50.51 40.21 77.26
CA SER A 107 49.46 40.95 77.97
C SER A 107 48.10 40.22 77.94
N THR A 108 47.19 40.55 78.86
CA THR A 108 45.83 39.99 78.85
C THR A 108 45.04 40.56 77.67
N TRP A 109 44.81 39.73 76.65
CA TRP A 109 44.11 40.08 75.40
C TRP A 109 42.79 40.86 75.59
N ASN A 110 42.04 40.60 76.67
CA ASN A 110 40.77 41.27 76.99
C ASN A 110 40.91 42.70 77.54
N ASN A 111 42.09 43.11 77.99
CA ASN A 111 42.32 44.48 78.50
C ASN A 111 42.69 45.46 77.38
N LEU A 112 43.00 44.94 76.19
CA LEU A 112 43.23 45.72 74.98
C LEU A 112 41.88 46.12 74.38
N HIS A 113 41.56 47.41 74.33
CA HIS A 113 40.34 47.96 73.71
C HIS A 113 40.44 47.94 72.17
N TRP A 114 40.60 46.77 71.57
CA TRP A 114 40.68 46.59 70.12
C TRP A 114 39.45 47.14 69.38
N SER A 115 38.27 47.16 70.02
CA SER A 115 37.03 47.68 69.46
C SER A 115 36.98 49.21 69.32
N GLU A 116 37.87 49.94 69.98
CA GLU A 116 37.97 51.41 69.93
C GLU A 116 39.06 51.89 68.96
N LEU A 117 39.73 50.95 68.27
CA LEU A 117 40.81 51.24 67.34
C LEU A 117 40.26 51.95 66.10
N SER A 118 40.68 53.19 65.87
CA SER A 118 40.33 53.93 64.65
C SER A 118 40.99 53.31 63.41
N GLU A 119 40.37 53.50 62.24
CA GLU A 119 40.92 53.03 60.95
C GLU A 119 42.37 53.50 60.75
N VAL A 120 42.65 54.77 61.08
CA VAL A 120 43.97 55.39 60.95
C VAL A 120 44.99 54.69 61.85
N ASN A 121 44.61 54.37 63.09
CA ASN A 121 45.50 53.75 64.07
C ASN A 121 45.77 52.27 63.74
N ALA A 122 44.76 51.55 63.25
CA ALA A 122 44.88 50.15 62.81
C ALA A 122 45.85 50.02 61.61
N VAL A 123 45.68 50.88 60.61
CA VAL A 123 46.55 50.91 59.42
C VAL A 123 47.98 51.24 59.79
N LEU A 124 48.20 52.21 60.68
CA LEU A 124 49.55 52.60 61.11
C LEU A 124 50.25 51.51 61.94
N LEU A 125 49.51 50.75 62.77
CA LEU A 125 50.07 49.56 63.44
C LEU A 125 50.44 48.45 62.45
N ALA A 126 49.62 48.23 61.43
CA ALA A 126 49.97 47.30 60.35
C ALA A 126 51.18 47.78 59.54
N GLU A 127 51.29 49.08 59.26
CA GLU A 127 52.44 49.70 58.57
C GLU A 127 53.72 49.60 59.42
N PHE A 128 53.61 49.75 60.75
CA PHE A 128 54.72 49.54 61.68
C PHE A 128 55.26 48.11 61.61
N PHE A 129 54.40 47.08 61.61
CA PHE A 129 54.85 45.69 61.46
C PHE A 129 55.39 45.38 60.06
N SER A 130 54.81 45.98 59.01
CA SER A 130 55.29 45.84 57.63
C SER A 130 56.70 46.43 57.46
N HIS A 131 56.90 47.69 57.85
CA HIS A 131 58.15 48.42 57.65
C HIS A 131 59.33 47.79 58.41
N ASN A 132 59.09 47.36 59.65
CA ASN A 132 60.11 46.70 60.46
C ASN A 132 60.33 45.22 60.07
N GLY A 133 59.35 44.58 59.42
CA GLY A 133 59.50 43.25 58.84
C GLY A 133 60.44 43.23 57.63
N ASP A 134 60.31 44.23 56.74
CA ASP A 134 61.20 44.41 55.58
C ASP A 134 62.65 44.67 56.01
N ALA A 135 62.85 45.42 57.09
CA ALA A 135 64.18 45.71 57.65
C ALA A 135 64.88 44.47 58.25
N TYR A 136 64.12 43.44 58.66
CA TYR A 136 64.62 42.21 59.31
C TYR A 136 64.76 41.02 58.34
N GLY A 137 64.36 41.16 57.07
CA GLY A 137 64.32 40.04 56.12
C GLY A 137 63.12 39.10 56.30
N GLY A 138 62.05 39.58 56.93
CA GLY A 138 60.76 38.89 57.08
C GLY A 138 60.53 38.18 58.44
N TYR A 139 59.28 37.80 58.69
CA TYR A 139 58.87 37.09 59.91
C TYR A 139 58.90 35.57 59.72
N ASN A 140 59.21 34.82 60.79
CA ASN A 140 59.13 33.36 60.77
C ASN A 140 57.67 32.87 60.85
N ARG A 141 57.43 31.57 60.59
CA ARG A 141 56.08 30.98 60.54
C ARG A 141 55.27 31.18 61.85
N VAL A 142 55.91 31.16 63.01
CA VAL A 142 55.23 31.33 64.31
C VAL A 142 54.84 32.80 64.52
N GLN A 143 55.72 33.72 64.14
CA GLN A 143 55.47 35.17 64.19
C GLN A 143 54.40 35.59 63.20
N ILE A 144 54.37 35.01 61.99
CA ILE A 144 53.30 35.22 61.01
C ILE A 144 51.94 34.78 61.58
N GLU A 145 51.86 33.64 62.27
CA GLU A 145 50.61 33.20 62.91
C GLU A 145 50.17 34.12 64.06
N LYS A 146 51.11 34.66 64.84
CA LYS A 146 50.83 35.70 65.84
C LYS A 146 50.33 37.00 65.19
N LEU A 147 50.97 37.45 64.11
CA LEU A 147 50.56 38.65 63.37
C LEU A 147 49.14 38.50 62.80
N LYS A 148 48.80 37.36 62.21
CA LYS A 148 47.44 37.04 61.73
C LYS A 148 46.36 37.15 62.82
N GLN A 149 46.70 36.88 64.08
CA GLN A 149 45.74 36.94 65.19
C GLN A 149 45.42 38.37 65.64
N LEU A 150 46.20 39.39 65.23
CA LEU A 150 45.97 40.78 65.61
C LEU A 150 44.78 41.38 64.84
N PRO A 151 43.82 42.04 65.51
CA PRO A 151 42.68 42.70 64.86
C PRO A 151 43.05 44.09 64.35
N VAL A 152 44.10 44.18 63.54
CA VAL A 152 44.65 45.44 63.00
C VAL A 152 44.38 45.57 61.49
N TYR A 153 43.77 44.57 60.87
CA TYR A 153 43.55 44.53 59.43
C TYR A 153 42.14 44.99 59.09
N MET A 154 42.03 45.98 58.21
CA MET A 154 40.74 46.57 57.85
C MET A 154 40.07 45.79 56.74
N ASN A 155 38.82 45.34 56.97
CA ASN A 155 37.99 44.81 55.91
C ASN A 155 37.30 45.94 55.11
N VAL A 156 36.68 45.57 53.99
CA VAL A 156 35.96 46.48 53.08
C VAL A 156 34.73 47.17 53.68
N ARG A 157 34.30 46.76 54.89
CA ARG A 157 33.24 47.41 55.67
C ARG A 157 33.80 48.39 56.72
N ASN A 158 35.09 48.69 56.65
CA ASN A 158 35.82 49.51 57.63
C ASN A 158 35.76 48.95 59.06
N VAL A 159 35.74 47.63 59.22
CA VAL A 159 35.84 46.96 60.52
C VAL A 159 37.21 46.31 60.64
N ALA A 160 37.90 46.57 61.75
CA ALA A 160 39.18 45.94 62.08
C ALA A 160 38.96 44.45 62.43
N CYS A 161 39.72 43.57 61.79
CA CYS A 161 39.58 42.12 61.92
C CYS A 161 40.94 41.42 61.99
N ALA A 162 40.95 40.24 62.59
CA ALA A 162 42.10 39.34 62.60
C ALA A 162 42.01 38.39 61.41
N ILE A 163 43.13 38.10 60.75
CA ILE A 163 43.24 37.20 59.60
C ILE A 163 43.50 35.75 60.07
N HIS A 164 42.91 35.36 61.21
CA HIS A 164 43.11 34.06 61.85
C HIS A 164 41.81 33.26 61.95
N GLY A 165 41.86 31.96 61.66
CA GLY A 165 40.72 31.05 61.74
C GLY A 165 40.70 30.02 60.60
N SER A 166 39.65 29.19 60.55
CA SER A 166 39.41 28.24 59.45
C SER A 166 38.91 28.90 58.15
N GLU A 167 38.87 30.24 58.11
CA GLU A 167 38.34 31.01 56.99
C GLU A 167 39.47 31.74 56.24
N ASP A 168 39.47 31.61 54.90
CA ASP A 168 40.43 32.33 54.05
C ASP A 168 40.02 33.79 53.86
N PHE A 169 40.99 34.71 54.02
CA PHE A 169 40.86 36.15 53.76
C PHE A 169 41.52 36.52 52.42
N PHE A 170 40.97 37.53 51.75
CA PHE A 170 41.39 37.92 50.41
C PHE A 170 41.57 39.43 50.26
N LEU A 171 42.52 39.83 49.42
CA LEU A 171 42.78 41.24 49.09
C LEU A 171 42.03 41.63 47.81
N ILE A 172 41.38 42.79 47.83
CA ILE A 172 40.70 43.34 46.64
C ILE A 172 41.59 44.41 45.99
N PRO A 173 42.02 44.22 44.73
CA PRO A 173 42.78 45.24 44.01
C PRO A 173 42.00 46.56 43.92
N PRO A 174 42.69 47.72 43.87
CA PRO A 174 42.04 49.03 43.74
C PRO A 174 41.22 49.17 42.45
N ASP A 175 41.55 48.39 41.42
CA ASP A 175 40.85 48.38 40.13
C ASP A 175 39.54 47.57 40.16
N LEU A 176 39.24 46.88 41.28
CA LEU A 176 38.14 45.94 41.39
C LEU A 176 37.11 46.45 42.41
N ASN A 177 36.00 47.00 41.91
CA ASN A 177 34.94 47.51 42.78
C ASN A 177 34.02 46.38 43.27
N LEU A 178 33.87 46.25 44.59
CA LEU A 178 32.91 45.34 45.23
C LEU A 178 31.45 45.66 44.94
N THR A 179 31.15 46.87 44.45
CA THR A 179 29.83 47.25 43.97
C THR A 179 29.48 46.54 42.66
N ASP A 180 30.48 46.07 41.92
CA ASP A 180 30.27 45.39 40.66
C ASP A 180 29.80 43.95 40.91
N ILE A 181 30.50 43.13 41.69
CA ILE A 181 30.07 41.75 41.95
C ILE A 181 29.48 41.63 43.36
N PRO A 182 28.16 41.45 43.51
CA PRO A 182 27.52 41.39 44.81
C PRO A 182 27.87 40.09 45.55
N VAL A 183 28.44 40.24 46.74
CA VAL A 183 28.74 39.14 47.66
C VAL A 183 27.88 39.30 48.92
N PRO A 184 27.38 38.23 49.55
CA PRO A 184 26.55 38.32 50.74
C PRO A 184 27.23 39.11 51.87
N PRO A 185 26.46 39.81 52.72
CA PRO A 185 26.99 40.71 53.72
C PRO A 185 27.99 40.07 54.70
N ASN A 186 27.79 38.79 55.03
CA ASN A 186 28.68 38.03 55.91
C ASN A 186 30.02 37.71 55.23
N ALA A 187 29.99 37.43 53.93
CA ALA A 187 31.18 37.11 53.16
C ALA A 187 32.01 38.35 52.79
N GLN A 188 31.41 39.55 52.81
CA GLN A 188 32.15 40.82 52.64
C GLN A 188 33.18 41.06 53.76
N GLN A 189 32.98 40.48 54.95
CA GLN A 189 33.92 40.62 56.07
C GLN A 189 35.27 39.92 55.82
N ARG A 190 35.33 39.04 54.82
CA ARG A 190 36.53 38.26 54.44
C ARG A 190 37.45 38.99 53.46
N PHE A 191 37.02 40.14 52.94
CA PHE A 191 37.80 40.94 52.02
C PHE A 191 38.48 42.10 52.73
N LEU A 192 39.80 42.17 52.62
CA LEU A 192 40.62 43.25 53.17
C LEU A 192 40.68 44.44 52.20
N LYS A 193 40.70 45.64 52.78
CA LYS A 193 40.85 46.90 52.04
C LYS A 193 42.29 47.02 51.52
N SER A 194 42.45 47.33 50.22
CA SER A 194 43.77 47.54 49.63
C SER A 194 44.43 48.79 50.21
N ASN A 195 45.65 48.64 50.71
CA ASN A 195 46.57 49.73 51.03
C ASN A 195 47.90 49.46 50.30
N PRO A 196 48.33 50.32 49.37
CA PRO A 196 49.56 50.13 48.60
C PRO A 196 50.80 49.81 49.44
N ARG A 197 50.87 50.34 50.67
CA ARG A 197 51.99 50.13 51.59
C ARG A 197 51.98 48.77 52.30
N LEU A 198 50.83 48.10 52.34
CA LEU A 198 50.62 46.83 53.05
C LEU A 198 50.44 45.65 52.09
N ASN A 199 50.35 45.87 50.78
CA ASN A 199 50.08 44.80 49.81
C ASN A 199 51.17 43.73 49.76
N THR A 200 52.44 44.10 49.91
CA THR A 200 53.56 43.15 50.04
C THR A 200 53.43 42.33 51.33
N PHE A 201 53.15 43.02 52.43
CA PHE A 201 52.95 42.40 53.74
C PHE A 201 51.74 41.46 53.78
N TYR A 202 50.64 41.80 53.12
CA TYR A 202 49.48 40.91 52.99
C TYR A 202 49.81 39.61 52.24
N LYS A 203 50.66 39.69 51.19
CA LYS A 203 51.14 38.50 50.47
C LYS A 203 51.99 37.60 51.37
N ASP A 204 52.85 38.20 52.19
CA ASP A 204 53.70 37.47 53.15
C ASP A 204 52.89 36.81 54.27
N LEU A 205 51.77 37.43 54.67
CA LEU A 205 50.79 36.85 55.59
C LEU A 205 49.93 35.74 54.92
N GLY A 206 50.09 35.48 53.62
CA GLY A 206 49.36 34.44 52.89
C GLY A 206 47.98 34.86 52.38
N VAL A 207 47.66 36.16 52.41
CA VAL A 207 46.42 36.71 51.82
C VAL A 207 46.56 36.75 50.31
N LYS A 208 45.63 36.11 49.60
CA LYS A 208 45.64 36.07 48.14
C LYS A 208 44.90 37.26 47.54
N GLU A 209 45.44 37.80 46.44
CA GLU A 209 44.76 38.80 45.62
C GLU A 209 43.63 38.17 44.78
N MET A 210 42.49 38.84 44.80
CA MET A 210 41.32 38.49 43.99
C MET A 210 41.45 39.05 42.58
N SER A 211 41.02 38.25 41.61
CA SER A 211 40.71 38.70 40.25
C SER A 211 39.21 38.54 40.01
N ASP A 212 38.68 39.15 38.95
CA ASP A 212 37.26 39.00 38.56
C ASP A 212 36.84 37.51 38.54
N SER A 213 37.66 36.63 37.97
CA SER A 213 37.36 35.19 37.91
C SER A 213 37.34 34.52 39.28
N LYS A 214 38.31 34.83 40.16
CA LYS A 214 38.36 34.26 41.52
C LYS A 214 37.20 34.74 42.39
N LEU A 215 36.78 36.00 42.19
CA LEU A 215 35.66 36.57 42.93
C LEU A 215 34.34 35.93 42.49
N LEU A 216 34.16 35.68 41.20
CA LEU A 216 33.03 34.89 40.71
C LEU A 216 33.07 33.44 41.23
N ILE A 217 34.23 32.77 41.22
CA ILE A 217 34.39 31.42 41.80
C ILE A 217 33.95 31.40 43.28
N PHE A 218 34.25 32.47 44.02
CA PHE A 218 33.85 32.62 45.41
C PHE A 218 32.35 32.94 45.58
N ALA A 219 31.76 33.74 44.69
CA ALA A 219 30.37 34.19 44.78
C ALA A 219 29.34 33.16 44.28
N ILE A 220 29.66 32.40 43.22
CA ILE A 220 28.74 31.44 42.57
C ILE A 220 28.21 30.35 43.54
N PRO A 221 29.01 29.75 44.44
CA PRO A 221 28.49 28.79 45.42
C PRO A 221 27.42 29.37 46.35
N MET A 222 27.46 30.69 46.59
CA MET A 222 26.51 31.42 47.43
C MET A 222 25.35 32.02 46.61
N TYR A 223 25.23 31.69 45.32
CA TYR A 223 24.26 32.31 44.41
C TYR A 223 22.81 32.20 44.89
N LYS A 224 22.44 31.08 45.53
CA LYS A 224 21.11 30.84 46.11
C LYS A 224 20.81 31.70 47.35
N GLU A 225 21.82 32.27 48.00
CA GLU A 225 21.66 33.13 49.18
C GLU A 225 21.51 34.62 48.82
N LEU A 226 21.83 34.99 47.57
CA LEU A 226 21.75 36.37 47.08
C LEU A 226 20.31 36.80 46.78
N GLN A 227 20.05 38.12 46.83
CA GLN A 227 18.80 38.72 46.39
C GLN A 227 18.67 38.68 44.85
N GLU A 228 17.45 38.81 44.34
CA GLU A 228 17.17 38.67 42.89
C GLU A 228 17.90 39.72 42.05
N SER A 229 17.89 40.98 42.50
CA SER A 229 18.65 42.07 41.86
C SER A 229 20.15 41.77 41.80
N GLN A 230 20.69 41.12 42.82
CA GLN A 230 22.10 40.74 42.91
C GLN A 230 22.43 39.55 42.00
N ARG A 231 21.52 38.58 41.88
CA ARG A 231 21.68 37.45 40.94
C ARG A 231 21.68 37.93 39.49
N ASP A 232 20.75 38.80 39.14
CA ASP A 232 20.67 39.40 37.80
C ASP A 232 21.93 40.24 37.50
N GLN A 233 22.46 40.96 38.50
CA GLN A 233 23.71 41.70 38.37
C GLN A 233 24.91 40.78 38.07
N ILE A 234 25.04 39.65 38.78
CA ILE A 234 26.09 38.64 38.51
C ILE A 234 25.97 38.10 37.09
N LEU A 235 24.75 37.76 36.65
CA LEU A 235 24.47 37.28 35.31
C LEU A 235 24.89 38.32 34.24
N GLN A 236 24.51 39.59 34.42
CA GLN A 236 24.90 40.67 33.50
C GLN A 236 26.42 40.88 33.42
N ILE A 237 27.13 40.69 34.54
CA ILE A 237 28.59 40.81 34.58
C ILE A 237 29.26 39.64 33.90
N LEU A 238 28.75 38.42 34.12
CA LEU A 238 29.20 37.23 33.41
C LEU A 238 29.09 37.44 31.90
N LEU A 239 27.96 37.99 31.42
CA LEU A 239 27.76 38.31 30.02
C LEU A 239 28.73 39.40 29.51
N ARG A 240 28.85 40.53 30.22
CA ARG A 240 29.69 41.67 29.80
C ARG A 240 31.18 41.36 29.80
N LYS A 241 31.67 40.60 30.78
CA LYS A 241 33.08 40.27 30.95
C LYS A 241 33.44 38.86 30.45
N TRP A 242 32.53 38.15 29.76
CA TRP A 242 32.76 36.76 29.37
C TRP A 242 34.06 36.54 28.58
N GLN A 243 34.35 37.43 27.63
CA GLN A 243 35.54 37.33 26.77
C GLN A 243 36.87 37.28 27.55
N SER A 244 36.96 37.99 28.68
CA SER A 244 38.15 37.96 29.55
C SER A 244 38.12 36.81 30.57
N LEU A 245 36.95 36.24 30.84
CA LEU A 245 36.73 35.20 31.86
C LEU A 245 36.77 33.78 31.30
N HIS A 246 36.46 33.57 30.02
CA HIS A 246 36.29 32.23 29.42
C HIS A 246 37.55 31.35 29.51
N GLY A 247 38.75 31.95 29.58
CA GLY A 247 40.02 31.23 29.66
C GLY A 247 40.29 30.55 31.02
N ASN A 248 39.47 30.80 32.05
CA ASN A 248 39.64 30.19 33.36
C ASN A 248 38.83 28.87 33.49
N ALA A 249 39.52 27.74 33.37
CA ALA A 249 38.90 26.41 33.41
C ALA A 249 38.14 26.13 34.72
N GLU A 250 38.63 26.60 35.88
CA GLU A 250 37.98 26.39 37.18
C GLU A 250 36.61 27.08 37.22
N LEU A 251 36.55 28.34 36.77
CA LEU A 251 35.30 29.10 36.67
C LEU A 251 34.31 28.43 35.71
N VAL A 252 34.76 28.01 34.51
CA VAL A 252 33.89 27.35 33.52
C VAL A 252 33.32 26.04 34.05
N THR A 253 34.11 25.22 34.76
CA THR A 253 33.62 23.98 35.37
C THR A 253 32.60 24.22 36.48
N LEU A 254 32.80 25.28 37.27
CA LEU A 254 31.84 25.69 38.30
C LEU A 254 30.54 26.17 37.64
N LEU A 255 30.62 27.02 36.61
CA LEU A 255 29.44 27.52 35.90
C LEU A 255 28.63 26.39 35.24
N ARG A 256 29.29 25.36 34.72
CA ARG A 256 28.64 24.20 34.07
C ARG A 256 27.73 23.41 35.01
N THR A 257 28.10 23.31 36.29
CA THR A 257 27.37 22.52 37.30
C THR A 257 26.42 23.37 38.14
N SER A 258 26.54 24.70 38.06
CA SER A 258 25.80 25.62 38.93
C SER A 258 24.40 25.94 38.38
N PRO A 259 23.35 25.88 39.21
CA PRO A 259 21.99 26.21 38.80
C PRO A 259 21.79 27.74 38.77
N LEU A 260 22.12 28.38 37.65
CA LEU A 260 22.11 29.84 37.52
C LEU A 260 20.88 30.40 36.80
N PHE A 261 20.27 29.61 35.93
CA PHE A 261 19.21 30.05 35.02
C PHE A 261 17.85 29.63 35.54
N CYS A 262 16.90 30.57 35.57
CA CYS A 262 15.55 30.36 36.08
C CYS A 262 14.55 30.19 34.93
N GLU A 263 13.53 29.34 35.12
CA GLU A 263 12.36 29.26 34.25
C GLU A 263 11.38 30.38 34.62
N ASP A 264 10.96 31.19 33.64
CA ASP A 264 10.22 32.45 33.89
C ASP A 264 8.68 32.31 33.93
N GLU A 265 8.09 31.12 34.14
CA GLU A 265 6.63 30.94 33.96
C GLU A 265 5.81 30.35 35.11
N ASP A 266 6.35 30.07 36.31
CA ASP A 266 5.56 29.54 37.44
C ASP A 266 5.85 30.24 38.80
N GLU A 267 4.90 30.15 39.75
CA GLU A 267 5.03 30.65 41.14
C GLU A 267 6.17 29.95 41.92
N VAL A 268 6.70 28.84 41.41
CA VAL A 268 7.81 28.09 41.98
C VAL A 268 9.05 28.23 41.08
N ARG A 269 9.96 29.12 41.46
CA ARG A 269 11.20 29.39 40.71
C ARG A 269 12.22 28.25 40.90
N SER A 270 12.34 27.39 39.88
CA SER A 270 13.42 26.41 39.79
C SER A 270 14.61 26.98 39.03
N TYR A 271 15.82 26.75 39.55
CA TYR A 271 17.08 27.15 38.91
C TYR A 271 17.79 25.91 38.40
N ASN A 272 18.18 25.93 37.13
CA ASN A 272 18.84 24.81 36.46
C ASN A 272 20.18 25.25 35.84
N PRO A 273 21.14 24.32 35.71
CA PRO A 273 22.38 24.58 34.99
C PRO A 273 22.12 24.70 33.48
N ALA A 274 23.04 25.34 32.75
CA ALA A 274 22.91 25.51 31.29
C ALA A 274 22.74 24.17 30.54
N GLY A 275 23.40 23.10 31.01
CA GLY A 275 23.29 21.76 30.39
C GLY A 275 21.97 21.04 30.61
N ALA A 276 21.02 21.62 31.36
CA ALA A 276 19.64 21.16 31.40
C ALA A 276 18.85 21.59 30.15
N TYR A 277 19.30 22.66 29.47
CA TYR A 277 18.57 23.26 28.34
C TYR A 277 19.16 22.86 26.98
N CYS A 278 18.30 22.89 25.96
CA CYS A 278 18.65 22.71 24.56
C CYS A 278 18.86 24.06 23.86
N ASP A 279 19.72 24.09 22.84
CA ASP A 279 19.91 25.29 22.00
C ASP A 279 18.71 25.46 21.03
N PRO A 280 17.95 26.57 21.11
CA PRO A 280 16.83 26.83 20.21
C PRO A 280 17.25 27.08 18.75
N ARG A 281 18.54 27.34 18.47
CA ARG A 281 19.07 27.48 17.11
C ARG A 281 19.17 26.13 16.39
N ASN A 282 19.18 25.02 17.12
CA ASN A 282 19.17 23.69 16.52
C ASN A 282 17.77 23.35 16.01
N SER A 283 17.61 23.27 14.70
CA SER A 283 16.32 23.04 14.05
C SER A 283 15.62 21.75 14.48
N VAL A 284 16.37 20.67 14.76
CA VAL A 284 15.81 19.38 15.19
C VAL A 284 15.23 19.49 16.60
N LEU A 285 16.00 20.06 17.54
CA LEU A 285 15.57 20.22 18.93
C LEU A 285 14.40 21.22 19.01
N ALA A 286 14.51 22.35 18.31
CA ALA A 286 13.46 23.37 18.24
C ALA A 286 12.13 22.80 17.73
N THR A 287 12.17 21.89 16.76
CA THR A 287 10.97 21.25 16.22
C THR A 287 10.39 20.26 17.23
N ILE A 288 11.20 19.36 17.79
CA ILE A 288 10.72 18.24 18.64
C ILE A 288 10.23 18.71 20.02
N TYR A 289 10.90 19.70 20.60
CA TYR A 289 10.53 20.28 21.89
C TYR A 289 9.65 21.53 21.75
N ALA A 290 9.10 21.79 20.55
CA ALA A 290 8.14 22.87 20.34
C ALA A 290 6.97 22.76 21.34
N GLY A 291 6.74 23.82 22.12
CA GLY A 291 5.66 23.86 23.13
C GLY A 291 5.94 23.09 24.42
N VAL A 292 7.14 22.50 24.61
CA VAL A 292 7.51 21.82 25.86
C VAL A 292 8.12 22.82 26.83
N ARG A 293 7.51 22.95 28.02
CA ARG A 293 8.03 23.81 29.09
C ARG A 293 9.35 23.26 29.64
N GLY A 294 10.25 24.16 30.03
CA GLY A 294 11.51 23.83 30.71
C GLY A 294 12.64 23.24 29.84
N GLN A 295 12.42 23.03 28.52
CA GLN A 295 13.45 22.45 27.64
C GLN A 295 14.37 23.49 26.98
N PHE A 296 13.88 24.72 26.80
CA PHE A 296 14.67 25.83 26.27
C PHE A 296 14.89 26.90 27.35
N PRO A 297 15.98 27.68 27.26
CA PRO A 297 16.19 28.82 28.16
C PRO A 297 15.00 29.79 28.09
N ALA A 298 14.71 30.48 29.21
CA ALA A 298 13.66 31.50 29.24
C ALA A 298 13.92 32.63 28.23
N LYS A 299 12.87 33.34 27.79
CA LYS A 299 12.96 34.34 26.71
C LYS A 299 14.08 35.38 26.91
N ARG A 300 14.36 35.78 28.16
CA ARG A 300 15.45 36.72 28.49
C ARG A 300 16.87 36.20 28.19
N PHE A 301 17.05 34.88 28.10
CA PHE A 301 18.32 34.21 27.82
C PHE A 301 18.42 33.68 26.38
N GLN A 302 17.47 34.03 25.50
CA GLN A 302 17.47 33.59 24.09
C GLN A 302 18.16 34.58 23.14
N THR A 303 18.82 35.63 23.65
CA THR A 303 19.63 36.52 22.81
C THR A 303 20.92 35.80 22.36
N PRO A 304 21.51 36.14 21.20
CA PRO A 304 22.68 35.43 20.69
C PRO A 304 23.86 35.47 21.67
N GLU A 305 24.06 36.59 22.38
CA GLU A 305 25.14 36.74 23.36
C GLU A 305 24.96 35.77 24.55
N TRP A 306 23.73 35.58 25.00
CA TRP A 306 23.40 34.63 26.06
C TRP A 306 23.57 33.19 25.63
N LEU A 307 23.10 32.86 24.42
CA LEU A 307 23.23 31.51 23.88
C LEU A 307 24.71 31.13 23.69
N ASP A 308 25.55 32.05 23.21
CA ASP A 308 26.99 31.81 23.03
C ASP A 308 27.69 31.55 24.37
N LEU A 309 27.38 32.34 25.41
CA LEU A 309 27.85 32.09 26.77
C LEU A 309 27.37 30.72 27.27
N MET A 310 26.08 30.43 27.12
CA MET A 310 25.48 29.16 27.57
C MET A 310 26.09 27.94 26.84
N CYS A 311 26.42 28.06 25.55
CA CYS A 311 27.13 27.03 24.79
C CYS A 311 28.46 26.66 25.42
N GLU A 312 29.28 27.64 25.82
CA GLU A 312 30.59 27.38 26.42
C GLU A 312 30.49 26.74 27.81
N ILE A 313 29.43 27.05 28.58
CA ILE A 313 29.18 26.46 29.90
C ILE A 313 28.34 25.17 29.86
N GLY A 314 27.95 24.68 28.68
CA GLY A 314 27.42 23.31 28.51
C GLY A 314 25.98 23.19 28.02
N LEU A 315 25.38 24.23 27.43
CA LEU A 315 24.10 24.14 26.69
C LEU A 315 24.16 23.03 25.64
N ARG A 316 23.06 22.26 25.51
CA ARG A 316 23.00 21.16 24.54
C ARG A 316 22.80 21.70 23.12
N THR A 317 23.89 21.88 22.39
CA THR A 317 23.90 22.40 21.01
C THR A 317 23.74 21.31 19.95
N GLU A 318 24.33 20.15 20.19
CA GLU A 318 24.29 19.01 19.28
C GLU A 318 23.33 17.91 19.76
N VAL A 319 22.73 17.22 18.80
CA VAL A 319 21.93 16.01 19.08
C VAL A 319 22.89 14.85 19.32
N THR A 320 23.16 14.56 20.58
CA THR A 320 23.96 13.39 21.00
C THR A 320 23.15 12.10 20.91
N VAL A 321 23.82 10.96 21.10
CA VAL A 321 23.18 9.62 21.13
C VAL A 321 22.02 9.58 22.13
N ASP A 322 22.19 10.15 23.32
CA ASP A 322 21.16 10.12 24.37
C ASP A 322 20.00 11.07 24.07
N ILE A 323 20.30 12.28 23.56
CA ILE A 323 19.26 13.24 23.16
C ILE A 323 18.43 12.69 22.00
N PHE A 324 19.06 12.02 21.04
CA PHE A 324 18.32 11.38 19.94
C PHE A 324 17.35 10.32 20.46
N VAL A 325 17.79 9.47 21.40
CA VAL A 325 16.93 8.44 22.00
C VAL A 325 15.79 9.06 22.78
N GLU A 326 16.03 10.14 23.54
CA GLU A 326 14.98 10.89 24.25
C GLU A 326 13.95 11.48 23.27
N CYS A 327 14.43 12.07 22.16
CA CYS A 327 13.58 12.57 21.08
C CYS A 327 12.74 11.47 20.43
N ALA A 328 13.34 10.29 20.16
CA ALA A 328 12.64 9.14 19.60
C ALA A 328 11.60 8.57 20.56
N GLN A 329 11.91 8.48 21.86
CA GLN A 329 10.97 8.06 22.91
C GLN A 329 9.78 9.01 22.99
N ARG A 330 10.03 10.32 22.96
CA ARG A 330 8.96 11.32 22.96
C ARG A 330 8.01 11.16 21.77
N ILE A 331 8.54 10.89 20.58
CA ILE A 331 7.72 10.65 19.39
C ILE A 331 6.90 9.36 19.54
N ASP A 332 7.52 8.29 20.05
CA ASP A 332 6.83 7.03 20.36
C ASP A 332 5.64 7.29 21.31
N ASP A 333 5.87 8.01 22.41
CA ASP A 333 4.84 8.36 23.40
C ASP A 333 3.71 9.24 22.82
N LEU A 334 4.06 10.28 22.04
CA LEU A 334 3.09 11.21 21.44
C LEU A 334 2.24 10.56 20.34
N CYS A 335 2.78 9.56 19.66
CA CYS A 335 2.13 8.91 18.53
C CYS A 335 1.57 7.52 18.87
N SER A 336 1.82 7.02 20.07
CA SER A 336 1.28 5.76 20.57
C SER A 336 -0.24 5.78 20.54
N GLY A 337 -0.84 4.79 19.88
CA GLY A 337 -2.31 4.65 19.76
C GLY A 337 -2.99 5.56 18.74
N LYS A 338 -2.28 6.47 18.06
CA LYS A 338 -2.88 7.28 16.98
C LYS A 338 -3.19 6.43 15.74
N HIS A 339 -4.40 6.58 15.20
CA HIS A 339 -4.79 5.94 13.94
C HIS A 339 -4.14 6.62 12.71
N SER A 340 -3.87 7.92 12.70
CA SER A 340 -3.15 8.56 11.60
C SER A 340 -2.34 9.72 12.14
N LEU A 341 -1.19 9.98 11.53
CA LEU A 341 -0.37 11.15 11.87
C LEU A 341 -1.03 12.43 11.33
N THR A 342 -0.98 13.49 12.13
CA THR A 342 -1.31 14.85 11.66
C THR A 342 -0.12 15.45 10.90
N SER A 343 -0.33 16.51 10.14
CA SER A 343 0.76 17.19 9.42
C SER A 343 1.87 17.70 10.35
N GLN A 344 1.53 18.03 11.60
CA GLN A 344 2.51 18.41 12.62
C GLN A 344 3.33 17.20 13.09
N ASP A 345 2.67 16.07 13.37
CA ASP A 345 3.33 14.82 13.73
C ASP A 345 4.26 14.32 12.62
N GLU A 346 3.81 14.37 11.35
CA GLU A 346 4.63 13.99 10.20
C GLU A 346 5.89 14.87 10.08
N HIS A 347 5.77 16.19 10.30
CA HIS A 347 6.91 17.09 10.27
C HIS A 347 7.92 16.81 11.40
N LEU A 348 7.44 16.53 12.61
CA LEU A 348 8.26 16.14 13.77
C LEU A 348 9.07 14.88 13.47
N VAL A 349 8.38 13.83 13.05
CA VAL A 349 8.95 12.51 12.77
C VAL A 349 9.95 12.58 11.62
N THR A 350 9.59 13.28 10.54
CA THR A 350 10.42 13.41 9.35
C THR A 350 11.71 14.18 9.64
N THR A 351 11.65 15.26 10.41
CA THR A 351 12.81 16.08 10.77
C THR A 351 13.86 15.27 11.56
N LEU A 352 13.44 14.48 12.55
CA LEU A 352 14.35 13.62 13.33
C LEU A 352 15.03 12.58 12.44
N HIS A 353 14.27 11.96 11.53
CA HIS A 353 14.79 10.93 10.63
C HIS A 353 15.74 11.50 9.57
N GLN A 354 15.43 12.67 9.00
CA GLN A 354 16.33 13.36 8.07
C GLN A 354 17.67 13.65 8.72
N PHE A 355 17.67 14.11 9.98
CA PHE A 355 18.90 14.31 10.74
C PHE A 355 19.68 13.01 10.94
N PHE A 356 18.99 11.92 11.31
CA PHE A 356 19.62 10.60 11.47
C PHE A 356 20.30 10.12 10.18
N VAL A 357 19.61 10.24 9.03
CA VAL A 357 20.14 9.82 7.73
C VAL A 357 21.31 10.69 7.28
N GLN A 358 21.28 11.99 7.57
CA GLN A 358 22.37 12.93 7.21
C GLN A 358 23.62 12.77 8.09
N HIS A 359 23.46 12.37 9.35
CA HIS A 359 24.56 12.29 10.33
C HIS A 359 24.77 10.88 10.89
N PHE A 360 24.47 9.84 10.11
CA PHE A 360 24.49 8.45 10.57
C PHE A 360 25.86 7.99 11.09
N ASP A 361 26.97 8.56 10.60
CA ASP A 361 28.33 8.26 11.04
C ASP A 361 28.56 8.53 12.53
N LYS A 362 27.85 9.52 13.10
CA LYS A 362 27.89 9.83 14.54
C LYS A 362 27.33 8.69 15.39
N PHE A 363 26.40 7.92 14.84
CA PHE A 363 25.65 6.88 15.55
C PHE A 363 26.17 5.46 15.25
N ASP A 364 26.80 5.24 14.09
CA ASP A 364 27.22 3.92 13.62
C ASP A 364 28.13 3.17 14.62
N ARG A 365 28.98 3.87 15.37
CA ARG A 365 29.89 3.21 16.33
C ARG A 365 29.24 2.78 17.64
N SER A 366 28.04 3.25 17.95
CA SER A 366 27.38 3.02 19.23
C SER A 366 26.41 1.83 19.19
N ARG A 367 26.78 0.69 19.79
CA ARG A 367 25.87 -0.48 19.86
C ARG A 367 24.65 -0.22 20.75
N SER A 368 24.85 0.45 21.89
CA SER A 368 23.78 0.78 22.84
C SER A 368 22.73 1.73 22.25
N PHE A 369 23.09 2.51 21.23
CA PHE A 369 22.15 3.32 20.46
C PHE A 369 21.13 2.44 19.72
N PHE A 370 21.60 1.51 18.89
CA PHE A 370 20.72 0.67 18.07
C PHE A 370 19.83 -0.24 18.92
N GLU A 371 20.35 -0.75 20.04
CA GLU A 371 19.56 -1.54 21.01
C GLU A 371 18.38 -0.73 21.57
N ARG A 372 18.61 0.53 21.97
CA ARG A 372 17.56 1.41 22.49
C ARG A 372 16.57 1.89 21.43
N VAL A 373 17.03 2.18 20.21
CA VAL A 373 16.18 2.71 19.13
C VAL A 373 15.34 1.62 18.47
N SER A 374 15.86 0.39 18.37
CA SER A 374 15.17 -0.73 17.69
C SER A 374 13.84 -1.15 18.35
N VAL A 375 13.66 -0.83 19.63
CA VAL A 375 12.44 -1.16 20.39
C VAL A 375 11.34 -0.12 20.29
N LEU A 376 11.65 1.10 19.84
CA LEU A 376 10.74 2.26 19.80
C LEU A 376 9.92 2.31 18.50
N ALA A 377 8.65 2.67 18.59
CA ALA A 377 7.76 2.85 17.44
C ALA A 377 7.64 4.33 17.04
N PHE A 378 8.72 4.88 16.49
CA PHE A 378 8.81 6.30 16.11
C PHE A 378 9.02 6.53 14.60
N VAL A 379 9.09 5.46 13.80
CA VAL A 379 9.47 5.50 12.38
C VAL A 379 8.24 5.74 11.50
N PRO A 380 8.25 6.73 10.58
CA PRO A 380 7.11 7.02 9.73
C PRO A 380 6.98 5.94 8.65
N ALA A 381 5.79 5.33 8.56
CA ALA A 381 5.47 4.30 7.59
C ALA A 381 4.05 4.46 7.05
N ILE A 382 3.84 4.06 5.80
CA ILE A 382 2.56 4.08 5.10
C ILE A 382 1.92 2.70 5.23
N VAL A 383 0.68 2.64 5.69
CA VAL A 383 -0.14 1.43 5.73
C VAL A 383 -1.25 1.55 4.70
N TYR A 384 -1.48 0.47 3.96
CA TYR A 384 -2.56 0.35 2.98
C TYR A 384 -3.64 -0.60 3.53
N GLU A 385 -4.84 -0.06 3.76
CA GLU A 385 -5.97 -0.83 4.28
C GLU A 385 -7.10 -0.92 3.26
N ALA A 386 -7.71 -2.10 3.16
CA ALA A 386 -8.92 -2.31 2.36
C ALA A 386 -10.12 -1.76 3.13
N ALA A 387 -10.98 -0.98 2.47
CA ALA A 387 -12.07 -0.22 3.10
C ALA A 387 -13.14 -1.04 3.86
N ASN A 388 -13.06 -2.37 3.90
CA ASN A 388 -14.07 -3.25 4.49
C ASN A 388 -13.93 -3.49 6.01
N THR A 389 -12.92 -2.94 6.68
CA THR A 389 -12.61 -3.24 8.10
C THR A 389 -12.83 -2.09 9.07
N VAL A 390 -13.49 -0.99 8.67
CA VAL A 390 -13.85 0.07 9.62
C VAL A 390 -15.16 -0.31 10.30
N GLU A 391 -15.07 -1.00 11.44
CA GLU A 391 -16.15 -0.96 12.43
C GLU A 391 -16.27 0.50 12.89
N VAL A 392 -17.35 1.16 12.49
CA VAL A 392 -17.66 2.54 12.88
C VAL A 392 -18.08 2.52 14.34
N SER A 393 -17.17 2.92 15.22
CA SER A 393 -17.48 3.47 16.53
C SER A 393 -17.01 4.92 16.55
N ASP A 394 -17.83 5.83 16.01
CA ASP A 394 -18.07 7.17 16.56
C ASP A 394 -19.02 7.99 15.67
N GLU A 395 -20.13 8.45 16.25
CA GLU A 395 -21.30 9.05 15.58
C GLU A 395 -21.18 10.54 15.24
N THR A 396 -20.00 11.09 14.95
CA THR A 396 -19.92 12.53 14.63
C THR A 396 -18.97 12.86 13.49
N GLN A 397 -19.49 12.73 12.26
CA GLN A 397 -19.51 13.81 11.25
C GLN A 397 -20.06 13.27 9.92
N ALA A 398 -21.33 13.57 9.65
CA ALA A 398 -21.96 13.33 8.36
C ALA A 398 -21.43 14.34 7.31
N GLY A 399 -20.38 13.95 6.60
CA GLY A 399 -19.95 14.57 5.35
C GLY A 399 -19.94 13.50 4.27
N LEU A 400 -20.83 13.64 3.27
CA LEU A 400 -20.98 12.77 2.10
C LEU A 400 -19.61 12.52 1.41
N LYS A 401 -18.97 11.39 1.72
CA LYS A 401 -17.94 10.79 0.86
C LYS A 401 -18.50 9.49 0.33
N GLU A 402 -18.83 9.48 -0.96
CA GLU A 402 -19.14 8.25 -1.70
C GLU A 402 -17.92 7.31 -1.64
N GLN A 403 -17.93 6.38 -0.70
CA GLN A 403 -16.90 5.35 -0.57
C GLN A 403 -17.14 4.28 -1.64
N ARG A 404 -16.28 4.26 -2.67
CA ARG A 404 -16.26 3.20 -3.69
C ARG A 404 -15.63 1.94 -3.11
N ALA A 405 -16.36 0.83 -3.14
CA ALA A 405 -15.85 -0.48 -2.74
C ALA A 405 -14.63 -0.89 -3.61
N GLY A 406 -13.50 -1.19 -2.98
CA GLY A 406 -12.30 -1.73 -3.64
C GLY A 406 -11.03 -0.87 -3.61
N GLN A 407 -11.11 0.38 -3.14
CA GLN A 407 -9.93 1.28 -3.08
C GLN A 407 -9.14 1.09 -1.78
N PHE A 408 -7.83 0.88 -1.88
CA PHE A 408 -6.94 0.88 -0.70
C PHE A 408 -6.74 2.31 -0.23
N ALA A 409 -7.08 2.59 1.03
CA ALA A 409 -6.77 3.88 1.66
C ALA A 409 -5.35 3.82 2.23
N SER A 410 -4.53 4.83 1.94
CA SER A 410 -3.21 5.00 2.55
C SER A 410 -3.29 5.92 3.75
N ARG A 411 -2.67 5.54 4.86
CA ARG A 411 -2.46 6.41 6.03
C ARG A 411 -1.03 6.32 6.55
N THR A 412 -0.50 7.44 7.02
CA THR A 412 0.83 7.49 7.66
C THR A 412 0.70 7.19 9.14
N VAL A 413 1.53 6.27 9.63
CA VAL A 413 1.57 5.83 11.03
C VAL A 413 3.02 5.72 11.50
N VAL A 414 3.24 5.70 12.81
CA VAL A 414 4.55 5.34 13.37
C VAL A 414 4.66 3.84 13.67
N ARG A 415 5.81 3.26 13.38
CA ARG A 415 6.13 1.84 13.59
C ARG A 415 7.58 1.67 13.99
N LYS A 416 7.99 0.43 14.32
CA LYS A 416 9.39 0.08 14.56
C LYS A 416 10.06 -0.23 13.24
N TYR A 417 11.36 0.06 13.10
CA TYR A 417 12.12 -0.27 11.89
C TYR A 417 11.95 -1.73 11.44
N LYS A 418 12.00 -2.68 12.40
CA LYS A 418 11.89 -4.12 12.13
C LYS A 418 10.54 -4.56 11.56
N ASP A 419 9.50 -3.77 11.78
CA ASP A 419 8.12 -4.11 11.39
C ASP A 419 7.77 -3.52 10.01
N CYS A 420 8.65 -2.69 9.44
CA CYS A 420 8.42 -2.02 8.16
C CYS A 420 9.24 -2.64 7.03
N ALA A 421 8.66 -2.61 5.82
CA ALA A 421 9.35 -2.95 4.59
C ALA A 421 9.95 -1.69 3.94
N THR A 422 10.97 -1.88 3.10
CA THR A 422 11.56 -0.78 2.35
C THR A 422 10.64 -0.31 1.21
N PRO A 423 10.79 0.93 0.72
CA PRO A 423 10.06 1.39 -0.46
C PRO A 423 10.31 0.53 -1.71
N GLU A 424 11.51 -0.05 -1.85
CA GLU A 424 11.87 -0.94 -2.96
C GLU A 424 11.05 -2.24 -2.93
N ASP A 425 10.71 -2.73 -1.73
CA ASP A 425 9.97 -3.97 -1.52
C ASP A 425 8.45 -3.76 -1.44
N GLN A 426 7.95 -2.55 -1.73
CA GLN A 426 6.54 -2.20 -1.59
C GLN A 426 5.62 -3.16 -2.35
N ALA A 427 5.97 -3.52 -3.59
CA ALA A 427 5.20 -4.45 -4.41
C ALA A 427 5.12 -5.87 -3.84
N LEU A 428 6.00 -6.25 -2.90
CA LEU A 428 6.01 -7.59 -2.31
C LEU A 428 5.10 -7.73 -1.08
N VAL A 429 4.80 -6.64 -0.38
CA VAL A 429 4.20 -6.71 0.96
C VAL A 429 3.26 -5.57 1.34
N TYR A 430 2.87 -4.66 0.44
CA TYR A 430 2.07 -3.47 0.82
C TYR A 430 0.77 -3.75 1.57
N SER A 431 0.14 -4.93 1.39
CA SER A 431 -1.09 -5.30 2.12
C SER A 431 -0.84 -6.00 3.46
N THR A 432 0.41 -6.34 3.78
CA THR A 432 0.77 -7.11 5.00
C THR A 432 1.80 -6.43 5.88
N MET A 433 2.56 -5.47 5.34
CA MET A 433 3.58 -4.72 6.07
C MET A 433 3.46 -3.21 5.78
N PRO A 434 3.65 -2.36 6.80
CA PRO A 434 3.87 -0.93 6.61
C PRO A 434 5.11 -0.65 5.76
N ILE A 435 5.04 0.34 4.86
CA ILE A 435 6.15 0.74 3.98
C ILE A 435 6.85 1.97 4.57
N LEU A 436 8.16 1.90 4.80
CA LEU A 436 8.94 3.03 5.31
C LEU A 436 8.78 4.26 4.40
N ALA A 437 8.64 5.45 4.99
CA ALA A 437 8.71 6.68 4.21
C ALA A 437 10.15 6.91 3.69
N ASN A 438 10.29 7.43 2.46
CA ASN A 438 11.60 7.68 1.84
C ASN A 438 12.51 8.57 2.70
N ALA A 439 11.96 9.56 3.38
CA ALA A 439 12.71 10.46 4.27
C ALA A 439 13.28 9.77 5.52
N ALA A 440 12.78 8.58 5.86
CA ALA A 440 13.19 7.78 7.00
C ALA A 440 13.96 6.51 6.61
N LEU A 441 14.37 6.37 5.35
CA LEU A 441 15.13 5.22 4.89
C LEU A 441 16.60 5.34 5.32
N PRO A 442 17.09 4.49 6.25
CA PRO A 442 18.49 4.53 6.66
C PRO A 442 19.42 3.92 5.61
N PRO A 443 20.71 4.29 5.59
CA PRO A 443 21.72 3.65 4.74
C PRO A 443 21.75 2.11 4.89
N ARG A 444 21.98 1.39 3.79
CA ARG A 444 21.95 -0.09 3.73
C ARG A 444 22.84 -0.77 4.78
N VAL A 445 23.97 -0.15 5.15
CA VAL A 445 24.90 -0.65 6.16
C VAL A 445 24.25 -0.79 7.56
N LEU A 446 23.18 -0.04 7.85
CA LEU A 446 22.50 -0.04 9.15
C LEU A 446 21.31 -1.00 9.24
N TRP A 447 20.84 -1.56 8.12
CA TRP A 447 19.61 -2.36 8.06
C TRP A 447 19.63 -3.55 9.03
N SER A 448 20.74 -4.28 9.06
CA SER A 448 20.92 -5.45 9.94
C SER A 448 20.82 -5.09 11.43
N ARG A 449 21.28 -3.89 11.83
CA ARG A 449 21.26 -3.42 13.22
C ARG A 449 19.92 -2.83 13.63
N LEU A 450 19.20 -2.21 12.69
CA LEU A 450 17.85 -1.67 12.89
C LEU A 450 16.76 -2.74 12.74
N GLY A 451 17.12 -3.94 12.28
CA GLY A 451 16.20 -5.04 12.05
C GLY A 451 15.39 -4.92 10.75
N VAL A 452 15.74 -3.96 9.88
CA VAL A 452 15.13 -3.82 8.55
C VAL A 452 15.56 -4.99 7.68
N ARG A 453 14.59 -5.68 7.08
CA ARG A 453 14.85 -6.84 6.21
C ARG A 453 14.44 -6.53 4.78
N SER A 454 15.38 -6.66 3.86
CA SER A 454 15.16 -6.59 2.42
C SER A 454 15.98 -7.72 1.76
N PRO A 455 15.34 -8.66 1.04
CA PRO A 455 13.90 -8.71 0.78
C PRO A 455 13.07 -9.08 2.05
N PRO A 456 11.74 -8.86 2.04
CA PRO A 456 10.86 -9.16 3.18
C PRO A 456 10.75 -10.66 3.48
N PRO A 457 10.26 -11.06 4.67
CA PRO A 457 10.09 -12.47 5.01
C PRO A 457 9.10 -13.20 4.09
N ASP A 458 9.43 -14.43 3.68
CA ASP A 458 8.60 -15.22 2.75
C ASP A 458 7.16 -15.46 3.25
N ASN A 459 6.94 -15.47 4.57
CA ASN A 459 5.59 -15.57 5.15
C ASN A 459 4.72 -14.37 4.72
N GLN A 460 5.30 -13.17 4.77
CA GLN A 460 4.60 -11.93 4.47
C GLN A 460 4.32 -11.81 2.97
N VAL A 461 5.27 -12.19 2.11
CA VAL A 461 5.07 -12.16 0.66
C VAL A 461 3.97 -13.15 0.22
N VAL A 462 3.93 -14.35 0.79
CA VAL A 462 2.85 -15.32 0.50
C VAL A 462 1.51 -14.84 1.05
N ALA A 463 1.47 -14.30 2.27
CA ALA A 463 0.26 -13.71 2.84
C ALA A 463 -0.24 -12.51 2.00
N HIS A 464 0.69 -11.71 1.48
CA HIS A 464 0.41 -10.60 0.59
C HIS A 464 -0.25 -11.08 -0.71
N LEU A 465 0.35 -12.07 -1.38
CA LEU A 465 -0.22 -12.68 -2.58
C LEU A 465 -1.65 -13.20 -2.34
N LEU A 466 -1.90 -13.87 -1.21
CA LEU A 466 -3.23 -14.40 -0.89
C LEU A 466 -4.24 -13.31 -0.56
N SER A 467 -3.80 -12.23 0.09
CA SER A 467 -4.59 -11.05 0.42
C SER A 467 -5.04 -10.30 -0.84
N ILE A 468 -4.12 -10.00 -1.77
CA ILE A 468 -4.44 -9.27 -3.01
C ILE A 468 -5.25 -10.10 -4.01
N THR A 469 -5.22 -11.44 -3.89
CA THR A 469 -6.00 -12.36 -4.73
C THR A 469 -7.35 -12.73 -4.13
N ASN A 470 -7.73 -12.17 -2.96
CA ASN A 470 -9.01 -12.44 -2.27
C ASN A 470 -9.32 -13.95 -2.17
N SER A 471 -8.33 -14.75 -1.77
CA SER A 471 -8.42 -16.23 -1.78
C SER A 471 -9.58 -16.83 -0.96
N ASP A 472 -10.22 -16.03 -0.09
CA ASP A 472 -11.29 -16.42 0.85
C ASP A 472 -12.72 -16.17 0.31
N ARG A 473 -12.87 -15.56 -0.87
CA ARG A 473 -14.20 -15.35 -1.50
C ARG A 473 -14.68 -16.60 -2.25
N ALA A 474 -16.00 -16.82 -2.25
CA ALA A 474 -16.65 -17.86 -3.03
C ALA A 474 -16.28 -17.76 -4.53
N LEU A 475 -16.21 -18.93 -5.19
CA LEU A 475 -15.79 -19.18 -6.59
C LEU A 475 -16.42 -18.26 -7.67
N SER A 476 -17.48 -17.52 -7.33
CA SER A 476 -18.35 -16.77 -8.23
C SER A 476 -17.87 -15.37 -8.61
N SER A 477 -16.80 -14.84 -8.00
CA SER A 477 -16.22 -13.53 -8.40
C SER A 477 -14.70 -13.55 -8.37
N ARG A 478 -14.09 -14.43 -9.18
CA ARG A 478 -12.64 -14.44 -9.43
C ARG A 478 -12.21 -13.37 -10.44
N SER A 479 -13.01 -12.30 -10.61
CA SER A 479 -12.59 -11.10 -11.31
C SER A 479 -11.65 -10.33 -10.38
N LEU A 480 -10.41 -10.14 -10.80
CA LEU A 480 -9.41 -9.35 -10.10
C LEU A 480 -9.77 -7.87 -10.30
N ASP A 481 -10.46 -7.30 -9.31
CA ASP A 481 -10.75 -5.86 -9.27
C ASP A 481 -9.47 -5.10 -8.87
N TRP A 482 -8.59 -4.87 -9.84
CA TRP A 482 -7.34 -4.16 -9.61
C TRP A 482 -7.57 -2.66 -9.53
N GLN A 483 -7.50 -2.09 -8.31
CA GLN A 483 -7.75 -0.67 -8.04
C GLN A 483 -6.61 -0.04 -7.23
N PHE A 484 -5.37 -0.44 -7.50
CA PHE A 484 -4.17 0.04 -6.82
C PHE A 484 -3.33 0.94 -7.72
N PHE A 485 -2.55 1.85 -7.12
CA PHE A 485 -1.73 2.83 -7.86
C PHE A 485 -0.52 2.21 -8.58
N LEU A 486 -0.11 0.99 -8.20
CA LEU A 486 0.88 0.23 -8.96
C LEU A 486 0.20 -0.62 -10.04
N PRO A 487 0.80 -0.77 -11.23
CA PRO A 487 0.29 -1.67 -12.26
C PRO A 487 0.27 -3.13 -11.77
N MET A 488 -0.85 -3.83 -12.02
CA MET A 488 -1.02 -5.25 -11.67
C MET A 488 0.15 -6.11 -12.13
N VAL A 489 0.55 -5.95 -13.39
CA VAL A 489 1.59 -6.77 -14.01
C VAL A 489 2.91 -6.59 -13.27
N GLU A 490 3.29 -5.38 -12.88
CA GLU A 490 4.55 -5.10 -12.17
C GLU A 490 4.56 -5.73 -10.78
N VAL A 491 3.44 -5.66 -10.05
CA VAL A 491 3.31 -6.27 -8.72
C VAL A 491 3.47 -7.79 -8.81
N PHE A 492 2.69 -8.44 -9.69
CA PHE A 492 2.78 -9.90 -9.85
C PHE A 492 4.13 -10.36 -10.41
N GLN A 493 4.76 -9.60 -11.31
CA GLN A 493 6.12 -9.88 -11.76
C GLN A 493 7.11 -9.85 -10.60
N THR A 494 7.03 -8.84 -9.73
CA THR A 494 7.93 -8.72 -8.58
C THR A 494 7.73 -9.87 -7.59
N ILE A 495 6.48 -10.23 -7.31
CA ILE A 495 6.14 -11.37 -6.44
C ILE A 495 6.62 -12.69 -7.06
N PHE A 496 6.36 -12.94 -8.35
CA PHE A 496 6.78 -14.18 -9.02
C PHE A 496 8.30 -14.29 -9.12
N LYS A 497 9.00 -13.19 -9.36
CA LYS A 497 10.47 -13.16 -9.30
C LYS A 497 10.97 -13.60 -7.93
N PHE A 498 10.43 -13.00 -6.86
CA PHE A 498 10.80 -13.35 -5.49
C PHE A 498 10.50 -14.82 -5.16
N LEU A 499 9.32 -15.33 -5.53
CA LEU A 499 8.93 -16.72 -5.27
C LEU A 499 9.77 -17.71 -6.05
N GLN A 500 10.19 -17.38 -7.27
CA GLN A 500 11.09 -18.22 -8.06
C GLN A 500 12.47 -18.33 -7.42
N GLU A 501 13.04 -17.21 -6.99
CA GLU A 501 14.37 -17.16 -6.36
C GLU A 501 14.41 -17.86 -4.98
N ASN A 502 13.28 -17.87 -4.26
CA ASN A 502 13.18 -18.39 -2.89
C ASN A 502 12.33 -19.67 -2.76
N TRP A 503 12.04 -20.36 -3.87
CA TRP A 503 11.08 -21.47 -3.87
C TRP A 503 11.45 -22.60 -2.90
N ASP A 504 12.73 -23.02 -2.90
CA ASP A 504 13.22 -24.11 -2.05
C ASP A 504 13.30 -23.74 -0.56
N GLY A 505 13.36 -22.44 -0.25
CA GLY A 505 13.30 -21.90 1.11
C GLY A 505 11.87 -21.89 1.69
N LEU A 506 10.84 -21.93 0.84
CA LEU A 506 9.45 -21.98 1.28
C LEU A 506 9.15 -23.32 1.96
N GLY A 507 8.64 -23.29 3.19
CA GLY A 507 8.16 -24.49 3.88
C GLY A 507 7.15 -25.29 3.03
N ARG A 508 7.16 -26.63 3.17
CA ARG A 508 6.34 -27.55 2.35
C ARG A 508 4.84 -27.22 2.36
N ASP A 509 4.34 -26.69 3.48
CA ASP A 509 2.93 -26.30 3.61
C ASP A 509 2.56 -25.14 2.68
N LYS A 510 3.43 -24.13 2.57
CA LYS A 510 3.22 -23.00 1.66
C LYS A 510 3.35 -23.41 0.20
N GLN A 511 4.33 -24.24 -0.12
CA GLN A 511 4.48 -24.78 -1.48
C GLN A 511 3.23 -25.56 -1.90
N ARG A 512 2.66 -26.36 -0.98
CA ARG A 512 1.40 -27.06 -1.22
C ARG A 512 0.24 -26.09 -1.41
N LEU A 513 0.13 -25.05 -0.57
CA LEU A 513 -0.90 -24.02 -0.69
C LEU A 513 -0.86 -23.32 -2.05
N LEU A 514 0.32 -22.86 -2.49
CA LEU A 514 0.50 -22.20 -3.79
C LEU A 514 0.19 -23.11 -4.99
N ARG A 515 0.42 -24.42 -4.88
CA ARG A 515 0.02 -25.40 -5.92
C ARG A 515 -1.49 -25.57 -6.04
N THR A 516 -2.22 -25.39 -4.94
CA THR A 516 -3.67 -25.65 -4.89
C THR A 516 -4.54 -24.41 -5.09
N THR A 517 -4.00 -23.22 -4.82
CA THR A 517 -4.73 -21.95 -4.87
C THR A 517 -4.67 -21.29 -6.26
N ALA A 518 -5.76 -20.63 -6.65
CA ALA A 518 -5.81 -19.86 -7.89
C ALA A 518 -5.27 -18.45 -7.64
N VAL A 519 -3.99 -18.22 -7.91
CA VAL A 519 -3.29 -16.94 -7.62
C VAL A 519 -2.63 -16.33 -8.85
N ILE A 520 -2.67 -16.99 -10.01
CA ILE A 520 -2.00 -16.53 -11.23
C ILE A 520 -3.02 -15.77 -12.09
N PRO A 521 -2.82 -14.47 -12.37
CA PRO A 521 -3.78 -13.70 -13.16
C PRO A 521 -3.66 -13.99 -14.65
N VAL A 522 -4.80 -14.28 -15.28
CA VAL A 522 -4.98 -14.42 -16.73
C VAL A 522 -6.14 -13.51 -17.13
N GLY A 523 -5.82 -12.34 -17.71
CA GLY A 523 -6.81 -11.26 -17.89
C GLY A 523 -7.30 -10.77 -16.52
N SER A 524 -8.62 -10.70 -16.31
CA SER A 524 -9.19 -10.45 -14.99
C SER A 524 -9.42 -11.72 -14.17
N THR A 525 -9.06 -12.92 -14.64
CA THR A 525 -9.36 -14.17 -13.92
C THR A 525 -8.14 -14.73 -13.18
N LEU A 526 -8.36 -15.28 -11.99
CA LEU A 526 -7.31 -15.99 -11.25
C LEU A 526 -7.36 -17.50 -11.51
N VAL A 527 -6.21 -18.06 -11.88
CA VAL A 527 -6.05 -19.45 -12.35
C VAL A 527 -5.03 -20.20 -11.49
N LYS A 528 -5.25 -21.52 -11.32
CA LYS A 528 -4.30 -22.43 -10.65
C LYS A 528 -3.16 -22.80 -11.60
N GLY A 529 -1.95 -23.05 -11.08
CA GLY A 529 -0.81 -23.52 -11.88
C GLY A 529 -1.15 -24.76 -12.72
N SER A 530 -1.91 -25.71 -12.17
CA SER A 530 -2.32 -26.94 -12.88
C SER A 530 -3.27 -26.74 -14.06
N ARG A 531 -3.78 -25.53 -14.31
CA ARG A 531 -4.62 -25.18 -15.47
C ARG A 531 -3.90 -24.29 -16.49
N LEU A 532 -2.61 -24.04 -16.26
CA LEU A 532 -1.76 -23.22 -17.11
C LEU A 532 -0.76 -24.07 -17.89
N PHE A 533 -0.63 -23.76 -19.17
CA PHE A 533 0.28 -24.45 -20.09
C PHE A 533 1.12 -23.44 -20.86
N PHE A 534 2.36 -23.77 -21.22
CA PHE A 534 3.16 -22.88 -22.06
C PHE A 534 2.70 -22.92 -23.52
N HIS A 535 2.15 -24.07 -23.95
CA HIS A 535 1.59 -24.29 -25.28
C HIS A 535 0.29 -25.10 -25.16
N LEU A 536 -0.86 -24.44 -25.34
CA LEU A 536 -2.17 -25.10 -25.27
C LEU A 536 -2.66 -25.53 -26.66
N GLY A 537 -2.14 -24.90 -27.73
CA GLY A 537 -2.45 -25.23 -29.13
C GLY A 537 -3.85 -24.77 -29.57
N ASP A 538 -4.87 -25.09 -28.77
CA ASP A 538 -6.26 -24.68 -28.93
C ASP A 538 -6.71 -23.79 -27.77
N ASN A 539 -7.64 -22.85 -28.05
CA ASN A 539 -8.24 -22.03 -27.01
C ASN A 539 -9.31 -22.83 -26.23
N LEU A 540 -8.98 -23.21 -24.99
CA LEU A 540 -9.88 -23.90 -24.05
C LEU A 540 -10.36 -22.98 -22.92
N ALA A 541 -10.31 -21.66 -23.08
CA ALA A 541 -10.91 -20.75 -22.12
C ALA A 541 -12.43 -21.02 -22.01
N PRO A 542 -13.03 -21.01 -20.81
CA PRO A 542 -12.48 -20.58 -19.52
C PRO A 542 -11.93 -21.73 -18.65
N LEU A 543 -11.56 -22.87 -19.24
CA LEU A 543 -11.17 -24.11 -18.52
C LEU A 543 -9.66 -24.31 -18.40
N MET A 544 -8.91 -24.07 -19.48
CA MET A 544 -7.45 -24.11 -19.51
C MET A 544 -6.90 -22.87 -20.22
N PHE A 545 -5.71 -22.43 -19.83
CA PHE A 545 -5.13 -21.19 -20.31
C PHE A 545 -3.65 -21.35 -20.68
N GLU A 546 -3.19 -20.55 -21.63
CA GLU A 546 -1.76 -20.37 -21.86
C GLU A 546 -1.18 -19.39 -20.84
N VAL A 547 0.09 -19.59 -20.47
CA VAL A 547 0.82 -18.68 -19.59
C VAL A 547 0.88 -17.29 -20.26
N PRO A 548 0.39 -16.22 -19.60
CA PRO A 548 0.45 -14.88 -20.16
C PRO A 548 1.90 -14.48 -20.45
N ARG A 549 2.14 -13.86 -21.61
CA ARG A 549 3.50 -13.44 -22.04
C ARG A 549 4.23 -12.60 -21.00
N ALA A 550 3.51 -11.75 -20.28
CA ALA A 550 4.06 -10.91 -19.21
C ALA A 550 4.71 -11.70 -18.06
N PHE A 551 4.33 -12.96 -17.87
CA PHE A 551 4.85 -13.84 -16.82
C PHE A 551 5.68 -15.01 -17.37
N GLY A 552 5.95 -15.04 -18.68
CA GLY A 552 6.67 -16.14 -19.33
C GLY A 552 8.11 -16.36 -18.82
N ALA A 553 8.72 -15.34 -18.19
CA ALA A 553 10.05 -15.44 -17.59
C ALA A 553 10.10 -16.27 -16.29
N TYR A 554 8.94 -16.60 -15.71
CA TYR A 554 8.84 -17.34 -14.43
C TYR A 554 8.45 -18.81 -14.65
N ASP A 555 9.02 -19.42 -15.68
CA ASP A 555 8.65 -20.75 -16.13
C ASP A 555 8.96 -21.84 -15.09
N THR A 556 10.10 -21.73 -14.40
CA THR A 556 10.49 -22.66 -13.34
C THR A 556 9.53 -22.62 -12.15
N LEU A 557 9.11 -21.42 -11.70
CA LEU A 557 8.09 -21.26 -10.66
C LEU A 557 6.77 -21.90 -11.07
N PHE A 558 6.29 -21.61 -12.28
CA PHE A 558 5.00 -22.14 -12.73
C PHE A 558 5.02 -23.65 -12.90
N ARG A 559 6.13 -24.26 -13.35
CA ARG A 559 6.30 -25.72 -13.32
C ARG A 559 6.24 -26.27 -11.90
N HIS A 560 6.84 -25.60 -10.91
CA HIS A 560 6.69 -25.97 -9.52
C HIS A 560 5.27 -25.81 -8.97
N MET A 561 4.49 -24.87 -9.50
CA MET A 561 3.07 -24.66 -9.15
C MET A 561 2.12 -25.62 -9.90
N GLY A 562 2.60 -26.37 -10.89
CA GLY A 562 1.87 -27.42 -11.58
C GLY A 562 1.64 -27.20 -13.08
N SER A 563 2.15 -26.10 -13.65
CA SER A 563 2.07 -25.82 -15.09
C SER A 563 2.94 -26.80 -15.89
N LYS A 564 2.54 -27.09 -17.14
CA LYS A 564 3.26 -27.99 -18.06
C LYS A 564 3.49 -27.33 -19.41
N ASP A 565 4.36 -27.92 -20.23
CA ASP A 565 4.61 -27.41 -21.58
C ASP A 565 3.37 -27.60 -22.48
N ALA A 566 2.75 -28.78 -22.46
CA ALA A 566 1.50 -29.10 -23.17
C ALA A 566 0.59 -30.01 -22.32
N PRO A 567 -0.73 -30.00 -22.55
CA PRO A 567 -1.67 -30.87 -21.84
C PRO A 567 -1.52 -32.35 -22.21
N GLU A 568 -1.58 -33.23 -21.21
CA GLU A 568 -1.57 -34.68 -21.38
C GLU A 568 -2.95 -35.30 -21.12
N VAL A 569 -3.16 -36.56 -21.49
CA VAL A 569 -4.39 -37.34 -21.21
C VAL A 569 -4.86 -37.17 -19.77
N ARG A 570 -3.94 -37.25 -18.80
CA ARG A 570 -4.25 -37.11 -17.36
C ARG A 570 -4.79 -35.74 -16.98
N ASP A 571 -4.37 -34.68 -17.68
CA ASP A 571 -4.79 -33.32 -17.38
C ASP A 571 -6.19 -33.05 -17.91
N TYR A 572 -6.56 -33.59 -19.08
CA TYR A 572 -7.95 -33.56 -19.56
C TYR A 572 -8.89 -34.37 -18.66
N LEU A 573 -8.47 -35.56 -18.21
CA LEU A 573 -9.24 -36.36 -17.25
C LEU A 573 -9.47 -35.63 -15.93
N ARG A 574 -8.42 -34.99 -15.39
CA ARG A 574 -8.53 -34.17 -14.17
C ARG A 574 -9.44 -32.97 -14.40
N LEU A 575 -9.33 -32.29 -15.54
CA LEU A 575 -10.18 -31.14 -15.87
C LEU A 575 -11.67 -31.50 -15.86
N LEU A 576 -12.06 -32.57 -16.55
CA LEU A 576 -13.47 -32.97 -16.64
C LEU A 576 -14.04 -33.39 -15.28
N ARG A 577 -13.20 -34.01 -14.42
CA ARG A 577 -13.57 -34.33 -13.04
C ARG A 577 -13.71 -33.08 -12.18
N ASP A 578 -12.72 -32.20 -12.20
CA ASP A 578 -12.75 -30.93 -11.46
C ASP A 578 -13.97 -30.08 -11.89
N LEU A 579 -14.31 -30.09 -13.19
CA LEU A 579 -15.47 -29.38 -13.72
C LEU A 579 -16.79 -29.96 -13.17
N ASN A 580 -16.92 -31.28 -13.10
CA ASN A 580 -18.07 -31.92 -12.45
C ASN A 580 -18.20 -31.51 -10.98
N ASP A 581 -17.09 -31.52 -10.24
CA ASP A 581 -17.06 -31.17 -8.82
C ASP A 581 -17.36 -29.67 -8.59
N GLU A 582 -16.90 -28.79 -9.51
CA GLU A 582 -17.18 -27.35 -9.51
C GLU A 582 -18.65 -27.03 -9.84
N CYS A 583 -19.27 -27.75 -10.78
CA CYS A 583 -20.64 -27.51 -11.23
C CYS A 583 -21.72 -28.09 -10.31
N ARG A 584 -21.41 -29.10 -9.47
CA ARG A 584 -22.33 -29.70 -8.50
C ARG A 584 -23.72 -30.06 -9.08
N GLY A 585 -23.76 -30.51 -10.33
CA GLY A 585 -24.98 -30.90 -11.04
C GLY A 585 -25.74 -29.76 -11.76
N GLN A 586 -25.21 -28.54 -11.80
CA GLN A 586 -25.76 -27.44 -12.60
C GLN A 586 -25.38 -27.55 -14.09
N PRO A 587 -26.21 -27.06 -15.02
CA PRO A 587 -25.95 -27.11 -16.45
C PRO A 587 -24.86 -26.10 -16.85
N LEU A 588 -23.84 -26.54 -17.59
CA LEU A 588 -22.71 -25.73 -18.08
C LEU A 588 -23.19 -24.54 -18.91
N ASN A 589 -22.47 -23.42 -18.81
CA ASN A 589 -22.68 -22.29 -19.71
C ASN A 589 -22.16 -22.59 -21.13
N LEU A 590 -22.54 -21.79 -22.12
CA LEU A 590 -22.16 -22.04 -23.51
C LEU A 590 -20.63 -22.11 -23.73
N ASN A 591 -19.86 -21.19 -23.13
CA ASN A 591 -18.39 -21.18 -23.25
C ASN A 591 -17.76 -22.37 -22.50
N GLU A 592 -18.28 -22.73 -21.33
CA GLU A 592 -17.86 -23.92 -20.57
C GLU A 592 -18.20 -25.22 -21.31
N LEU A 593 -19.36 -25.29 -21.96
CA LEU A 593 -19.82 -26.43 -22.75
C LEU A 593 -18.99 -26.60 -24.03
N ILE A 594 -18.69 -25.51 -24.73
CA ILE A 594 -17.80 -25.53 -25.90
C ILE A 594 -16.40 -25.99 -25.48
N ALA A 595 -15.84 -25.41 -24.41
CA ALA A 595 -14.53 -25.78 -23.91
C ALA A 595 -14.49 -27.23 -23.40
N ALA A 596 -15.54 -27.70 -22.70
CA ALA A 596 -15.63 -29.08 -22.22
C ALA A 596 -15.75 -30.07 -23.39
N THR A 597 -16.57 -29.76 -24.40
CA THR A 597 -16.69 -30.56 -25.61
C THR A 597 -15.34 -30.65 -26.33
N ARG A 598 -14.66 -29.52 -26.51
CA ARG A 598 -13.34 -29.50 -27.14
C ARG A 598 -12.30 -30.28 -26.32
N ALA A 599 -12.33 -30.19 -24.99
CA ALA A 599 -11.48 -30.98 -24.12
C ALA A 599 -11.74 -32.50 -24.26
N VAL A 600 -13.00 -32.92 -24.48
CA VAL A 600 -13.36 -34.32 -24.75
C VAL A 600 -12.81 -34.79 -26.10
N GLU A 601 -12.87 -33.95 -27.13
CA GLU A 601 -12.28 -34.24 -28.45
C GLU A 601 -10.76 -34.39 -28.38
N LEU A 602 -10.08 -33.46 -27.70
CA LEU A 602 -8.64 -33.50 -27.50
C LEU A 602 -8.20 -34.71 -26.65
N LEU A 603 -8.99 -35.07 -25.64
CA LEU A 603 -8.79 -36.31 -24.88
C LEU A 603 -8.88 -37.54 -25.80
N ALA A 604 -9.91 -37.62 -26.66
CA ALA A 604 -10.08 -38.75 -27.57
C ALA A 604 -8.95 -38.84 -28.61
N ALA A 605 -8.49 -37.69 -29.13
CA ALA A 605 -7.33 -37.62 -30.02
C ALA A 605 -6.05 -38.09 -29.31
N ALA A 606 -5.76 -37.57 -28.12
CA ALA A 606 -4.58 -37.93 -27.34
C ALA A 606 -4.56 -39.42 -26.93
N LEU A 607 -5.72 -40.00 -26.61
CA LEU A 607 -5.85 -41.44 -26.34
C LEU A 607 -5.53 -42.30 -27.57
N THR A 608 -5.95 -41.84 -28.75
CA THR A 608 -5.71 -42.53 -30.03
C THR A 608 -4.23 -42.46 -30.41
N GLU A 609 -3.62 -41.27 -30.31
CA GLU A 609 -2.21 -41.05 -30.60
C GLU A 609 -1.29 -41.84 -29.65
N ALA A 610 -1.63 -41.89 -28.36
CA ALA A 610 -0.88 -42.64 -27.36
C ALA A 610 -1.14 -44.16 -27.38
N ASN A 611 -2.06 -44.66 -28.21
CA ASN A 611 -2.58 -46.04 -28.16
C ASN A 611 -2.98 -46.47 -26.73
N HIS A 612 -3.46 -45.53 -25.91
CA HIS A 612 -3.75 -45.78 -24.49
C HIS A 612 -5.14 -46.39 -24.33
N ARG A 613 -5.20 -47.58 -23.72
CA ARG A 613 -6.49 -48.21 -23.38
C ARG A 613 -6.95 -47.72 -22.01
N ILE A 614 -8.10 -47.05 -21.98
CA ILE A 614 -8.71 -46.53 -20.75
C ILE A 614 -9.01 -47.71 -19.80
N SER A 615 -8.38 -47.71 -18.62
CA SER A 615 -8.63 -48.69 -17.57
C SER A 615 -10.02 -48.54 -16.95
N LEU A 616 -10.51 -49.59 -16.29
CA LEU A 616 -11.83 -49.57 -15.65
C LEU A 616 -11.92 -48.54 -14.49
N GLN A 617 -10.79 -48.22 -13.85
CA GLN A 617 -10.72 -47.17 -12.83
C GLN A 617 -10.77 -45.76 -13.45
N GLU A 618 -10.12 -45.54 -14.60
CA GLU A 618 -10.19 -44.28 -15.32
C GLU A 618 -11.60 -44.03 -15.86
N LYS A 619 -12.28 -45.07 -16.40
CA LYS A 619 -13.68 -44.97 -16.87
C LYS A 619 -14.65 -44.48 -15.81
N LYS A 620 -14.48 -44.89 -14.54
CA LYS A 620 -15.29 -44.39 -13.41
C LYS A 620 -15.12 -42.89 -13.14
N SER A 621 -14.04 -42.32 -13.65
CA SER A 621 -13.61 -40.98 -13.32
C SER A 621 -13.74 -39.98 -14.47
N ILE A 622 -14.29 -40.43 -15.61
CA ILE A 622 -14.58 -39.59 -16.76
C ILE A 622 -16.02 -39.12 -16.68
N PHE A 623 -16.18 -37.81 -16.82
CA PHE A 623 -17.46 -37.14 -16.84
C PHE A 623 -17.63 -36.44 -18.20
N LEU A 624 -18.83 -36.53 -18.77
CA LEU A 624 -19.19 -35.94 -20.05
C LEU A 624 -20.42 -35.04 -19.89
N PRO A 625 -20.57 -33.98 -20.70
CA PRO A 625 -21.78 -33.17 -20.68
C PRO A 625 -22.96 -33.98 -21.24
N SER A 626 -24.10 -33.94 -20.54
CA SER A 626 -25.36 -34.54 -20.98
C SER A 626 -26.09 -33.65 -21.99
N GLY A 627 -27.19 -34.14 -22.59
CA GLY A 627 -28.08 -33.35 -23.44
C GLY A 627 -28.68 -32.10 -22.75
N THR A 628 -28.67 -32.05 -21.42
CA THR A 628 -29.06 -30.88 -20.62
C THR A 628 -27.87 -30.02 -20.19
N ALA A 629 -26.70 -30.20 -20.81
CA ALA A 629 -25.43 -29.56 -20.50
C ALA A 629 -24.91 -29.83 -19.06
N VAL A 630 -25.42 -30.84 -18.35
CA VAL A 630 -24.96 -31.20 -17.01
C VAL A 630 -23.84 -32.26 -17.10
N MET A 631 -22.77 -32.11 -16.32
CA MET A 631 -21.72 -33.13 -16.26
C MET A 631 -22.25 -34.41 -15.61
N GLN A 632 -22.12 -35.54 -16.31
CA GLN A 632 -22.58 -36.86 -15.87
C GLN A 632 -21.48 -37.90 -16.03
N SER A 633 -21.50 -38.94 -15.19
CA SER A 633 -20.54 -40.04 -15.31
C SER A 633 -20.76 -40.78 -16.63
N MET A 634 -19.69 -41.01 -17.39
CA MET A 634 -19.75 -41.73 -18.66
C MET A 634 -20.45 -43.10 -18.56
N LEU A 635 -20.31 -43.77 -17.42
CA LEU A 635 -20.82 -45.13 -17.21
C LEU A 635 -22.36 -45.23 -17.19
N VAL A 636 -23.06 -44.12 -16.97
CA VAL A 636 -24.53 -44.07 -16.94
C VAL A 636 -25.11 -43.38 -18.17
N MET A 637 -24.29 -43.18 -19.22
CA MET A 637 -24.67 -42.43 -20.40
C MET A 637 -24.76 -43.32 -21.65
N ALA A 638 -25.60 -42.89 -22.59
CA ALA A 638 -25.65 -43.40 -23.96
C ALA A 638 -25.52 -42.24 -24.96
N TYR A 639 -24.96 -42.49 -26.14
CA TYR A 639 -24.98 -41.51 -27.22
C TYR A 639 -26.16 -41.75 -28.16
N ASN A 640 -26.68 -40.69 -28.77
CA ASN A 640 -27.82 -40.76 -29.66
C ASN A 640 -27.39 -41.27 -31.05
N ASP A 641 -27.61 -42.56 -31.30
CA ASP A 641 -27.53 -43.18 -32.64
C ASP A 641 -28.91 -43.36 -33.30
N SER A 642 -30.00 -42.98 -32.61
CA SER A 642 -31.37 -43.05 -33.15
C SER A 642 -32.31 -42.02 -32.50
N ALA A 643 -32.63 -40.96 -33.24
CA ALA A 643 -33.55 -39.91 -32.79
C ALA A 643 -34.98 -40.44 -32.55
N ALA A 644 -35.44 -41.38 -33.39
CA ALA A 644 -36.75 -42.00 -33.27
C ALA A 644 -36.91 -42.78 -31.96
N LEU A 645 -35.86 -43.51 -31.55
CA LEU A 645 -35.84 -44.25 -30.30
C LEU A 645 -35.86 -43.30 -29.10
N CYS A 646 -35.01 -42.26 -29.11
CA CYS A 646 -34.98 -41.22 -28.07
C CYS A 646 -36.35 -40.55 -27.87
N GLY A 647 -37.10 -40.30 -28.94
CA GLY A 647 -38.45 -39.73 -28.87
C GLY A 647 -39.50 -40.66 -28.27
N SER A 648 -39.26 -41.97 -28.26
CA SER A 648 -40.22 -43.01 -27.84
C SER A 648 -40.05 -43.52 -26.41
N ILE A 649 -38.94 -43.18 -25.76
CA ILE A 649 -38.56 -43.66 -24.43
C ILE A 649 -38.56 -42.54 -23.39
N ASP A 650 -38.73 -42.90 -22.12
CA ASP A 650 -38.52 -42.00 -20.99
C ASP A 650 -37.02 -41.86 -20.72
N LEU A 651 -36.50 -40.65 -20.96
CA LEU A 651 -35.10 -40.29 -20.77
C LEU A 651 -34.80 -39.80 -19.34
N ALA A 652 -35.75 -39.87 -18.41
CA ALA A 652 -35.55 -39.42 -17.03
C ALA A 652 -34.46 -40.24 -16.31
N GLU A 653 -34.40 -41.55 -16.54
CA GLU A 653 -33.42 -42.47 -15.92
C GLU A 653 -32.22 -42.83 -16.84
N LEU A 654 -32.21 -42.39 -18.11
CA LEU A 654 -31.14 -42.64 -19.08
C LEU A 654 -30.58 -41.33 -19.63
N HIS A 655 -29.33 -40.99 -19.27
CA HIS A 655 -28.70 -39.74 -19.68
C HIS A 655 -28.07 -39.84 -21.07
N MET A 656 -28.43 -38.92 -21.96
CA MET A 656 -27.83 -38.81 -23.30
C MET A 656 -26.59 -37.93 -23.28
N VAL A 657 -25.55 -38.30 -24.02
CA VAL A 657 -24.38 -37.42 -24.27
C VAL A 657 -24.80 -36.19 -25.07
N HIS A 658 -24.21 -35.03 -24.73
CA HIS A 658 -24.50 -33.77 -25.41
C HIS A 658 -24.22 -33.86 -26.93
N PRO A 659 -25.10 -33.36 -27.81
CA PRO A 659 -24.95 -33.47 -29.27
C PRO A 659 -23.66 -32.87 -29.86
N ARG A 660 -23.07 -31.88 -29.18
CA ARG A 660 -21.79 -31.28 -29.60
C ARG A 660 -20.60 -32.25 -29.47
N VAL A 661 -20.71 -33.32 -28.68
CA VAL A 661 -19.68 -34.36 -28.61
C VAL A 661 -19.90 -35.34 -29.76
N SER A 662 -18.89 -35.48 -30.62
CA SER A 662 -19.01 -36.37 -31.79
C SER A 662 -19.18 -37.85 -31.38
N THR A 663 -19.94 -38.60 -32.19
CA THR A 663 -20.15 -40.05 -32.02
C THR A 663 -18.84 -40.83 -32.04
N ARG A 664 -17.86 -40.40 -32.85
CA ARG A 664 -16.49 -40.95 -32.85
C ARG A 664 -15.83 -40.83 -31.47
N CYS A 665 -15.94 -39.68 -30.82
CA CYS A 665 -15.40 -39.51 -29.47
C CYS A 665 -16.10 -40.44 -28.48
N CYS A 666 -17.43 -40.57 -28.56
CA CYS A 666 -18.21 -41.51 -27.75
C CYS A 666 -17.71 -42.96 -27.94
N GLN A 667 -17.45 -43.39 -29.18
CA GLN A 667 -16.93 -44.72 -29.49
C GLN A 667 -15.50 -44.95 -28.94
N ILE A 668 -14.59 -43.98 -29.13
CA ILE A 668 -13.21 -44.04 -28.60
C ILE A 668 -13.22 -44.15 -27.07
N LEU A 669 -14.10 -43.41 -26.41
CA LEU A 669 -14.29 -43.44 -24.97
C LEU A 669 -15.03 -44.69 -24.47
N GLY A 670 -15.72 -45.40 -25.37
CA GLY A 670 -16.46 -46.62 -25.07
C GLY A 670 -17.85 -46.37 -24.46
N VAL A 671 -18.48 -45.24 -24.80
CA VAL A 671 -19.88 -44.95 -24.50
C VAL A 671 -20.76 -45.76 -25.46
N PRO A 672 -21.77 -46.52 -24.99
CA PRO A 672 -22.64 -47.28 -25.87
C PRO A 672 -23.67 -46.40 -26.60
N GLY A 673 -24.11 -46.83 -27.77
CA GLY A 673 -25.21 -46.20 -28.52
C GLY A 673 -26.56 -46.58 -27.92
N ILE A 674 -27.57 -45.73 -28.04
CA ILE A 674 -28.89 -46.00 -27.46
C ILE A 674 -29.54 -47.26 -28.04
N THR A 675 -29.34 -47.55 -29.33
CA THR A 675 -29.83 -48.79 -29.96
C THR A 675 -29.21 -50.07 -29.38
N SER A 676 -28.01 -49.97 -28.81
CA SER A 676 -27.33 -51.11 -28.17
C SER A 676 -27.78 -51.34 -26.72
N VAL A 677 -28.34 -50.32 -26.07
CA VAL A 677 -28.73 -50.35 -24.65
C VAL A 677 -30.22 -50.63 -24.48
N VAL A 678 -31.05 -50.13 -25.40
CA VAL A 678 -32.52 -50.20 -25.30
C VAL A 678 -33.05 -51.27 -26.24
N THR A 679 -33.81 -52.22 -25.68
CA THR A 679 -34.51 -53.26 -26.43
C THR A 679 -36.02 -53.13 -26.24
N GLU A 680 -36.78 -53.25 -27.32
CA GLU A 680 -38.24 -53.39 -27.26
C GLU A 680 -38.61 -54.86 -27.01
N GLU A 681 -39.29 -55.13 -25.89
CA GLU A 681 -39.79 -56.46 -25.56
C GLU A 681 -41.32 -56.47 -25.66
N LEU A 682 -41.87 -57.58 -26.15
CA LEU A 682 -43.31 -57.85 -26.11
C LEU A 682 -43.75 -58.08 -24.64
N GLY A 683 -44.93 -57.60 -24.26
CA GLY A 683 -45.61 -58.01 -23.03
C GLY A 683 -45.95 -59.50 -23.04
N ASP A 684 -46.52 -60.03 -21.93
CA ASP A 684 -46.74 -61.47 -21.72
C ASP A 684 -47.21 -62.21 -22.99
N ALA A 685 -46.37 -63.15 -23.45
CA ALA A 685 -46.46 -63.82 -24.74
C ALA A 685 -47.77 -64.61 -24.96
N ASP A 686 -48.52 -64.89 -23.89
CA ASP A 686 -49.82 -65.57 -23.91
C ASP A 686 -50.99 -64.71 -24.41
N SER A 687 -50.76 -63.41 -24.67
CA SER A 687 -51.83 -62.45 -25.04
C SER A 687 -52.03 -62.27 -26.55
N LEU A 688 -51.26 -62.94 -27.42
CA LEU A 688 -51.33 -62.75 -28.88
C LEU A 688 -52.46 -63.58 -29.52
N THR A 689 -53.65 -62.98 -29.67
CA THR A 689 -54.72 -63.56 -30.50
C THR A 689 -54.48 -63.21 -31.97
N LYS A 690 -54.02 -64.20 -32.76
CA LYS A 690 -53.84 -64.08 -34.22
C LYS A 690 -55.19 -63.89 -34.91
N VAL A 691 -55.29 -62.89 -35.78
CA VAL A 691 -56.50 -62.60 -36.56
C VAL A 691 -56.32 -63.14 -37.99
N VAL A 692 -57.39 -63.65 -38.60
CA VAL A 692 -57.39 -64.21 -39.96
C VAL A 692 -56.84 -63.18 -40.97
N SER A 693 -55.99 -63.65 -41.88
CA SER A 693 -55.24 -62.86 -42.87
C SER A 693 -56.12 -61.93 -43.71
N SER A 694 -55.91 -60.60 -43.56
CA SER A 694 -56.50 -59.58 -44.44
C SER A 694 -55.79 -59.53 -45.80
N HIS A 695 -56.51 -59.11 -46.85
CA HIS A 695 -55.98 -58.88 -48.21
C HIS A 695 -54.75 -57.94 -48.20
N ASP A 696 -54.76 -56.95 -47.30
CA ASP A 696 -53.65 -55.99 -47.16
C ASP A 696 -52.37 -56.63 -46.61
N VAL A 697 -52.50 -57.61 -45.72
CA VAL A 697 -51.35 -58.35 -45.16
C VAL A 697 -50.70 -59.23 -46.23
N ALA A 698 -51.53 -59.84 -47.09
CA ALA A 698 -51.03 -60.58 -48.25
C ALA A 698 -50.33 -59.65 -49.27
N HIS A 699 -50.87 -58.45 -49.49
CA HIS A 699 -50.27 -57.42 -50.33
C HIS A 699 -48.89 -56.98 -49.81
N PHE A 700 -48.76 -56.65 -48.51
CA PHE A 700 -47.46 -56.28 -47.94
C PHE A 700 -46.42 -57.39 -48.06
N ASN A 701 -46.81 -58.64 -47.77
CA ASN A 701 -45.90 -59.77 -47.93
C ASN A 701 -45.50 -60.00 -49.39
N GLY A 702 -46.38 -59.69 -50.36
CA GLY A 702 -46.05 -59.70 -51.79
C GLY A 702 -45.07 -58.60 -52.19
N VAL A 703 -45.31 -57.35 -51.76
CA VAL A 703 -44.45 -56.21 -52.11
C VAL A 703 -43.06 -56.32 -51.45
N ILE A 704 -42.96 -56.72 -50.18
CA ILE A 704 -41.69 -56.86 -49.45
C ILE A 704 -40.80 -57.96 -50.05
N THR A 705 -41.41 -58.99 -50.64
CA THR A 705 -40.69 -60.08 -51.32
C THR A 705 -40.35 -59.77 -52.78
N SER A 706 -40.87 -58.66 -53.33
CA SER A 706 -40.65 -58.26 -54.72
C SER A 706 -39.28 -57.61 -54.94
N GLN A 707 -38.67 -57.89 -56.10
CA GLN A 707 -37.38 -57.31 -56.50
C GLN A 707 -37.44 -55.80 -56.82
N PRO A 708 -38.51 -55.28 -57.49
CA PRO A 708 -38.66 -53.83 -57.74
C PRO A 708 -38.72 -52.99 -56.46
N PHE A 709 -39.27 -53.53 -55.37
CA PHE A 709 -39.31 -52.86 -54.07
C PHE A 709 -37.92 -52.71 -53.45
N ALA A 710 -37.10 -53.76 -53.47
CA ALA A 710 -35.72 -53.70 -53.00
C ALA A 710 -34.87 -52.69 -53.81
N ASP A 711 -35.07 -52.64 -55.14
CA ASP A 711 -34.37 -51.69 -56.02
C ASP A 711 -34.84 -50.24 -55.83
N GLY A 712 -36.14 -50.04 -55.58
CA GLY A 712 -36.69 -48.73 -55.23
C GLY A 712 -36.14 -48.22 -53.90
N LEU A 713 -36.07 -49.09 -52.88
CA LEU A 713 -35.53 -48.78 -51.56
C LEU A 713 -34.05 -48.39 -51.60
N ARG A 714 -33.24 -49.10 -52.42
CA ARG A 714 -31.83 -48.72 -52.67
C ARG A 714 -31.70 -47.31 -53.24
N LYS A 715 -32.57 -46.94 -54.19
CA LYS A 715 -32.55 -45.59 -54.80
C LYS A 715 -32.90 -44.51 -53.79
N VAL A 716 -33.91 -44.72 -52.94
CA VAL A 716 -34.31 -43.76 -51.89
C VAL A 716 -33.18 -43.52 -50.89
N ILE A 717 -32.54 -44.59 -50.41
CA ILE A 717 -31.42 -44.49 -49.47
C ILE A 717 -30.22 -43.78 -50.12
N THR A 718 -29.93 -44.08 -51.39
CA THR A 718 -28.82 -43.46 -52.12
C THR A 718 -29.01 -41.94 -52.29
N VAL A 719 -30.22 -41.48 -52.60
CA VAL A 719 -30.54 -40.05 -52.77
C VAL A 719 -30.53 -39.30 -51.43
N GLN A 720 -30.98 -39.94 -50.35
CA GLN A 720 -30.94 -39.35 -49.01
C GLN A 720 -29.50 -39.13 -48.52
N GLN A 721 -28.59 -40.06 -48.80
CA GLN A 721 -27.17 -39.94 -48.43
C GLN A 721 -26.41 -38.91 -49.25
N GLN A 722 -26.81 -38.66 -50.51
CA GLN A 722 -26.19 -37.63 -51.35
C GLN A 722 -26.40 -36.19 -50.83
N LYS A 723 -27.46 -35.96 -50.03
CA LYS A 723 -27.75 -34.68 -49.36
C LYS A 723 -26.98 -34.46 -48.06
N GLU A 724 -26.56 -35.52 -47.38
CA GLU A 724 -25.81 -35.46 -46.11
C GLU A 724 -24.31 -35.10 -46.33
N MET A 725 -23.81 -35.11 -47.56
CA MET A 725 -22.38 -35.03 -47.90
C MET A 725 -21.72 -33.64 -47.80
N SER A 726 -22.29 -32.64 -47.12
CA SER A 726 -21.69 -31.29 -47.07
C SER A 726 -21.01 -30.85 -45.77
N TYR A 727 -21.12 -31.54 -44.62
CA TYR A 727 -20.24 -31.28 -43.46
C TYR A 727 -20.13 -32.49 -42.52
N ASP A 728 -19.50 -33.56 -42.99
CA ASP A 728 -18.72 -34.44 -42.11
C ASP A 728 -17.66 -35.16 -42.99
N PRO A 729 -16.36 -34.83 -42.88
CA PRO A 729 -15.32 -35.57 -43.58
C PRO A 729 -15.24 -37.06 -43.20
N PHE A 730 -15.92 -37.47 -42.11
CA PHE A 730 -15.90 -38.85 -41.60
C PHE A 730 -17.27 -39.31 -41.04
N GLY A 731 -18.37 -38.85 -41.65
CA GLY A 731 -19.71 -39.33 -41.35
C GLY A 731 -19.83 -40.85 -41.56
N PHE A 732 -20.70 -41.49 -40.77
CA PHE A 732 -20.95 -42.93 -40.81
C PHE A 732 -21.29 -43.36 -42.25
N ARG A 733 -20.34 -43.98 -42.95
CA ARG A 733 -20.65 -44.75 -44.15
C ARG A 733 -21.36 -46.02 -43.67
N PRO A 734 -22.66 -46.23 -43.95
CA PRO A 734 -23.21 -47.55 -43.78
C PRO A 734 -22.37 -48.49 -44.65
N ASP A 735 -21.94 -49.60 -44.07
CA ASP A 735 -21.32 -50.65 -44.86
C ASP A 735 -22.33 -51.06 -45.93
N PHE A 736 -22.06 -50.70 -47.19
CA PHE A 736 -22.97 -50.94 -48.29
C PHE A 736 -23.22 -52.44 -48.49
N GLU A 737 -22.29 -53.29 -48.07
CA GLU A 737 -22.44 -54.74 -48.09
C GLU A 737 -23.44 -55.18 -47.01
N ASP A 738 -23.27 -54.73 -45.76
CA ASP A 738 -24.20 -55.02 -44.65
C ASP A 738 -25.60 -54.44 -44.91
N LEU A 739 -25.68 -53.22 -45.45
CA LEU A 739 -26.95 -52.58 -45.79
C LEU A 739 -27.65 -53.30 -46.94
N ASN A 740 -26.93 -53.68 -48.00
CA ASN A 740 -27.50 -54.51 -49.06
C ASN A 740 -27.95 -55.86 -48.53
N GLN A 741 -27.21 -56.47 -47.60
CA GLN A 741 -27.60 -57.71 -46.94
C GLN A 741 -28.88 -57.52 -46.11
N ARG A 742 -29.03 -56.42 -45.38
CA ARG A 742 -30.26 -56.08 -44.64
C ARG A 742 -31.44 -55.87 -45.56
N ILE A 743 -31.28 -55.17 -46.69
CA ILE A 743 -32.32 -54.97 -47.71
C ILE A 743 -32.76 -56.31 -48.32
N VAL A 744 -31.82 -57.19 -48.64
CA VAL A 744 -32.12 -58.54 -49.17
C VAL A 744 -32.81 -59.41 -48.10
N ASN A 745 -32.41 -59.28 -46.84
CA ASN A 745 -33.00 -60.03 -45.73
C ASN A 745 -34.45 -59.63 -45.43
N LEU A 746 -34.94 -58.47 -45.90
CA LEU A 746 -36.34 -58.04 -45.73
C LEU A 746 -37.32 -59.05 -46.32
N ALA A 747 -36.98 -59.71 -47.42
CA ALA A 747 -37.80 -60.76 -48.04
C ALA A 747 -38.00 -62.00 -47.13
N THR A 748 -37.23 -62.13 -46.04
CA THR A 748 -37.37 -63.22 -45.06
C THR A 748 -38.30 -62.90 -43.89
N PHE A 749 -38.87 -61.68 -43.85
CA PHE A 749 -39.80 -61.25 -42.82
C PHE A 749 -41.26 -61.40 -43.25
N GLU A 750 -42.11 -61.83 -42.33
CA GLU A 750 -43.55 -62.00 -42.56
C GLU A 750 -44.36 -61.00 -41.73
N VAL A 751 -45.23 -60.23 -42.39
CA VAL A 751 -46.20 -59.34 -41.72
C VAL A 751 -47.41 -60.15 -41.23
N LYS A 752 -47.76 -60.00 -39.94
CA LYS A 752 -48.88 -60.69 -39.26
C LYS A 752 -49.76 -59.70 -38.53
N CYS A 753 -51.07 -59.97 -38.50
CA CYS A 753 -52.03 -59.14 -37.80
C CYS A 753 -52.53 -59.79 -36.49
N VAL A 754 -52.59 -59.02 -35.42
CA VAL A 754 -52.99 -59.44 -34.05
C VAL A 754 -53.99 -58.47 -33.44
N ALA A 755 -54.85 -58.94 -32.53
CA ALA A 755 -55.94 -58.13 -31.97
C ALA A 755 -55.44 -56.88 -31.21
N GLU A 756 -54.50 -57.05 -30.27
CA GLU A 756 -53.90 -55.99 -29.46
C GLU A 756 -52.40 -56.25 -29.27
N LEU A 757 -51.61 -55.18 -29.11
CA LEU A 757 -50.14 -55.22 -29.05
C LEU A 757 -49.62 -54.38 -27.89
N HIS A 758 -49.05 -55.04 -26.90
CA HIS A 758 -48.44 -54.41 -25.73
C HIS A 758 -46.92 -54.64 -25.76
N THR A 759 -46.15 -53.56 -25.74
CA THR A 759 -44.68 -53.59 -25.82
C THR A 759 -44.08 -52.67 -24.77
N ARG A 760 -42.95 -53.07 -24.19
CA ARG A 760 -42.17 -52.29 -23.22
C ARG A 760 -40.74 -52.07 -23.72
N PHE A 761 -40.18 -50.91 -23.48
CA PHE A 761 -38.77 -50.63 -23.73
C PHE A 761 -37.96 -50.88 -22.48
N ILE A 762 -36.97 -51.77 -22.55
CA ILE A 762 -36.08 -52.06 -21.44
C ILE A 762 -34.67 -51.60 -21.80
N ALA A 763 -34.13 -50.66 -21.02
CA ALA A 763 -32.73 -50.25 -21.08
C ALA A 763 -31.89 -51.17 -20.19
N SER A 764 -30.91 -51.84 -20.77
CA SER A 764 -29.96 -52.73 -20.09
C SER A 764 -28.62 -52.02 -19.92
N LEU A 765 -28.40 -51.40 -18.76
CA LEU A 765 -27.15 -50.70 -18.43
C LEU A 765 -26.14 -51.68 -17.83
N GLY A 766 -24.87 -51.57 -18.23
CA GLY A 766 -23.81 -52.47 -17.77
C GLY A 766 -23.30 -52.20 -16.34
N PHE A 767 -23.35 -50.94 -15.88
CA PHE A 767 -22.69 -50.51 -14.63
C PHE A 767 -23.45 -49.38 -13.90
N PRO A 768 -24.10 -49.67 -12.76
CA PRO A 768 -24.42 -50.99 -12.23
C PRO A 768 -25.35 -51.75 -13.18
N SER A 769 -25.26 -53.08 -13.22
CA SER A 769 -26.13 -53.90 -14.06
C SER A 769 -27.59 -53.72 -13.64
N ARG A 770 -28.36 -52.92 -14.40
CA ARG A 770 -29.76 -52.59 -14.11
C ARG A 770 -30.56 -52.70 -15.40
N LYS A 771 -31.70 -53.37 -15.32
CA LYS A 771 -32.75 -53.31 -16.34
C LYS A 771 -33.76 -52.27 -15.91
N LEU A 772 -33.95 -51.26 -16.73
CA LEU A 772 -34.85 -50.15 -16.51
C LEU A 772 -35.99 -50.24 -17.51
N ASP A 773 -37.22 -50.22 -17.04
CA ASP A 773 -38.36 -49.97 -17.94
C ASP A 773 -38.37 -48.48 -18.28
N VAL A 774 -37.97 -48.15 -19.50
CA VAL A 774 -37.93 -46.78 -20.03
C VAL A 774 -39.15 -46.50 -20.93
N THR A 775 -40.23 -47.26 -20.74
CA THR A 775 -41.48 -47.03 -21.47
C THR A 775 -42.18 -45.78 -20.94
N LYS A 776 -42.52 -44.82 -21.82
CA LYS A 776 -43.31 -43.65 -21.44
C LYS A 776 -44.68 -44.07 -20.91
N THR A 777 -45.08 -43.55 -19.75
CA THR A 777 -46.37 -43.83 -19.09
C THR A 777 -47.61 -43.46 -19.93
N ALA A 778 -47.44 -42.57 -20.91
CA ALA A 778 -48.48 -42.14 -21.85
C ALA A 778 -48.52 -42.94 -23.17
N ARG A 779 -47.78 -44.05 -23.29
CA ARG A 779 -47.70 -44.81 -24.55
C ARG A 779 -49.03 -45.51 -24.83
N GLN A 780 -49.69 -45.11 -25.92
CA GLN A 780 -50.81 -45.86 -26.52
C GLN A 780 -50.33 -47.23 -27.00
N ASP A 781 -51.19 -48.27 -26.97
CA ASP A 781 -50.76 -49.63 -27.37
C ASP A 781 -50.08 -49.61 -28.73
N SER A 782 -48.98 -50.35 -28.85
CA SER A 782 -48.15 -50.30 -30.03
C SER A 782 -48.95 -50.78 -31.24
N LEU A 783 -48.99 -49.97 -32.28
CA LEU A 783 -49.70 -50.32 -33.50
C LEU A 783 -48.95 -51.36 -34.34
N CYS A 784 -47.65 -51.52 -34.09
CA CYS A 784 -46.79 -52.51 -34.69
C CYS A 784 -45.65 -52.95 -33.73
N PHE A 785 -45.16 -54.18 -33.86
CA PHE A 785 -44.00 -54.71 -33.13
C PHE A 785 -43.14 -55.58 -34.06
N LEU A 786 -41.83 -55.42 -33.98
CA LEU A 786 -40.86 -56.17 -34.78
C LEU A 786 -40.24 -57.29 -33.95
N ASP A 787 -40.63 -58.54 -34.21
CA ASP A 787 -40.02 -59.73 -33.60
C ASP A 787 -38.88 -60.22 -34.50
N GLN A 788 -37.69 -59.63 -34.31
CA GLN A 788 -36.49 -60.01 -35.05
C GLN A 788 -36.10 -61.50 -34.95
N PRO A 789 -36.11 -62.16 -33.77
CA PRO A 789 -35.71 -63.56 -33.67
C PRO A 789 -36.70 -64.52 -34.38
N LYS A 790 -37.98 -64.16 -34.45
CA LYS A 790 -38.98 -64.93 -35.23
C LYS A 790 -39.12 -64.49 -36.68
N LYS A 791 -38.48 -63.38 -37.08
CA LYS A 791 -38.63 -62.72 -38.39
C LYS A 791 -40.08 -62.35 -38.72
N GLU A 792 -40.80 -61.83 -37.73
CA GLU A 792 -42.22 -61.48 -37.88
C GLU A 792 -42.45 -59.98 -37.58
N ILE A 793 -43.24 -59.31 -38.42
CA ILE A 793 -43.72 -57.94 -38.20
C ILE A 793 -45.18 -58.03 -37.76
N TYR A 794 -45.47 -57.73 -36.51
CA TYR A 794 -46.82 -57.73 -35.97
C TYR A 794 -47.47 -56.36 -36.16
N ILE A 795 -48.71 -56.31 -36.65
CA ILE A 795 -49.56 -55.10 -36.74
C ILE A 795 -50.90 -55.30 -36.01
N ALA A 796 -51.38 -54.28 -35.31
CA ALA A 796 -52.62 -54.36 -34.53
C ALA A 796 -53.86 -54.28 -35.46
N LYS A 797 -54.90 -55.09 -35.20
CA LYS A 797 -56.10 -55.20 -36.05
C LYS A 797 -56.80 -53.87 -36.31
N ARG A 798 -56.84 -52.98 -35.29
CA ARG A 798 -57.41 -51.63 -35.39
C ARG A 798 -56.81 -50.75 -36.50
N THR A 799 -55.63 -51.11 -37.01
CA THR A 799 -54.94 -50.40 -38.09
C THR A 799 -55.44 -50.78 -39.49
N LEU A 800 -56.16 -51.91 -39.61
CA LEU A 800 -56.79 -52.37 -40.85
C LEU A 800 -58.23 -51.83 -41.00
N ASP A 801 -58.92 -51.60 -39.88
CA ASP A 801 -60.33 -51.16 -39.86
C ASP A 801 -60.50 -49.61 -39.94
N ALA A 802 -59.40 -48.87 -40.07
CA ALA A 802 -59.33 -47.42 -39.98
C ALA A 802 -59.95 -46.68 -41.19
N ARG A 803 -61.28 -46.53 -41.21
CA ARG A 803 -61.98 -45.50 -42.00
C ARG A 803 -62.17 -44.17 -41.24
N SER A 804 -61.59 -44.02 -40.05
CA SER A 804 -61.66 -42.80 -39.23
C SER A 804 -60.37 -41.97 -39.33
N GLY A 805 -60.51 -40.66 -39.50
CA GLY A 805 -59.45 -39.70 -39.82
C GLY A 805 -58.35 -39.46 -38.77
N THR A 806 -58.13 -40.37 -37.83
CA THR A 806 -57.09 -40.29 -36.79
C THR A 806 -56.26 -41.56 -36.60
N ALA A 807 -56.47 -42.62 -37.41
CA ALA A 807 -55.70 -43.86 -37.31
C ALA A 807 -54.66 -43.99 -38.43
N MET A 808 -53.42 -44.37 -38.07
CA MET A 808 -52.34 -44.61 -39.02
C MET A 808 -52.64 -45.84 -39.89
N ARG A 809 -52.39 -45.72 -41.20
CA ARG A 809 -52.62 -46.81 -42.16
C ARG A 809 -51.64 -47.96 -41.90
N ALA A 810 -52.08 -49.19 -42.15
CA ALA A 810 -51.22 -50.37 -42.05
C ALA A 810 -49.95 -50.26 -42.93
N THR A 811 -50.04 -49.63 -44.10
CA THR A 811 -48.92 -49.29 -45.00
C THR A 811 -47.81 -48.51 -44.28
N GLN A 812 -48.21 -47.48 -43.52
CA GLN A 812 -47.30 -46.57 -42.82
C GLN A 812 -46.59 -47.25 -41.65
N LEU A 813 -47.26 -48.18 -40.98
CA LEU A 813 -46.71 -48.95 -39.87
C LEU A 813 -45.72 -50.02 -40.36
N VAL A 814 -46.04 -50.69 -41.46
CA VAL A 814 -45.12 -51.64 -42.10
C VAL A 814 -43.89 -50.91 -42.66
N ALA A 815 -44.06 -49.73 -43.28
CA ALA A 815 -42.94 -48.87 -43.69
C ALA A 815 -42.01 -48.54 -42.50
N ARG A 816 -42.60 -48.18 -41.35
CA ARG A 816 -41.86 -47.87 -40.14
C ARG A 816 -41.05 -49.07 -39.62
N CYS A 817 -41.62 -50.28 -39.61
CA CYS A 817 -40.90 -51.50 -39.20
C CYS A 817 -39.78 -51.88 -40.19
N ILE A 818 -39.99 -51.70 -41.49
CA ILE A 818 -38.95 -51.92 -42.51
C ILE A 818 -37.81 -50.93 -42.34
N ASN A 819 -38.10 -49.65 -42.09
CA ASN A 819 -37.05 -48.66 -41.81
C ASN A 819 -36.25 -49.02 -40.55
N GLN A 820 -36.91 -49.53 -39.50
CA GLN A 820 -36.23 -50.04 -38.30
C GLN A 820 -35.30 -51.24 -38.61
N LEU A 821 -35.72 -52.18 -39.46
CA LEU A 821 -34.89 -53.31 -39.91
C LEU A 821 -33.65 -52.87 -40.70
N LEU A 822 -33.76 -51.76 -41.43
CA LEU A 822 -32.64 -51.15 -42.11
C LEU A 822 -31.68 -50.38 -41.17
N GLY A 823 -31.98 -50.30 -39.87
CA GLY A 823 -31.18 -49.53 -38.91
C GLY A 823 -31.63 -48.06 -38.78
N GLY A 824 -32.84 -47.72 -39.22
CA GLY A 824 -33.41 -46.38 -39.14
C GLY A 824 -32.79 -45.39 -40.12
N ILE A 825 -32.25 -45.88 -41.23
CA ILE A 825 -31.48 -45.08 -42.19
C ILE A 825 -32.35 -44.06 -42.94
N LEU A 826 -33.66 -44.30 -43.09
CA LEU A 826 -34.54 -43.36 -43.80
C LEU A 826 -35.07 -42.28 -42.85
N GLN A 827 -34.85 -41.01 -43.19
CA GLN A 827 -35.33 -39.86 -42.40
C GLN A 827 -36.83 -39.61 -42.62
N ASP A 828 -37.35 -39.87 -43.83
CA ASP A 828 -38.79 -39.82 -44.14
C ASP A 828 -39.30 -41.19 -44.64
N GLY A 829 -40.34 -41.71 -43.99
CA GLY A 829 -41.00 -42.97 -44.32
C GLY A 829 -42.12 -42.84 -45.35
N SER A 830 -42.49 -41.62 -45.76
CA SER A 830 -43.58 -41.34 -46.72
C SER A 830 -43.31 -41.96 -48.10
N VAL A 831 -42.04 -41.94 -48.52
CA VAL A 831 -41.60 -42.56 -49.78
C VAL A 831 -41.72 -44.08 -49.68
N LEU A 832 -41.34 -44.66 -48.53
CA LEU A 832 -41.48 -46.09 -48.28
C LEU A 832 -42.95 -46.53 -48.15
N GLU A 833 -43.81 -45.69 -47.58
CA GLU A 833 -45.26 -45.91 -47.54
C GLU A 833 -45.88 -45.89 -48.94
N SER A 834 -45.44 -44.96 -49.79
CA SER A 834 -45.87 -44.87 -51.19
C SER A 834 -45.42 -46.11 -51.97
N LEU A 835 -44.20 -46.59 -51.72
CA LEU A 835 -43.68 -47.84 -52.30
C LEU A 835 -44.46 -49.08 -51.85
N LEU A 836 -44.92 -49.13 -50.59
CA LEU A 836 -45.71 -50.25 -50.04
C LEU A 836 -47.20 -50.22 -50.43
N SER A 837 -47.69 -49.08 -50.91
CA SER A 837 -49.09 -48.89 -51.33
C SER A 837 -49.29 -49.17 -52.82
N CYS A 838 -48.20 -49.28 -53.59
CA CYS A 838 -48.23 -49.56 -55.01
C CYS A 838 -48.08 -51.06 -55.29
N ASN A 839 -48.61 -51.46 -56.44
CA ASN A 839 -48.30 -52.78 -56.99
C ASN A 839 -46.80 -52.83 -57.37
N GLU A 840 -46.22 -54.02 -57.33
CA GLU A 840 -44.79 -54.25 -57.63
C GLU A 840 -44.33 -53.66 -58.99
N SER A 841 -45.23 -53.54 -59.97
CA SER A 841 -44.95 -53.00 -61.30
C SER A 841 -44.88 -51.47 -61.40
N GLU A 842 -45.45 -50.74 -60.43
CA GLU A 842 -45.66 -49.28 -60.48
C GLU A 842 -44.59 -48.50 -59.68
N ILE A 843 -43.76 -49.21 -58.92
CA ILE A 843 -42.71 -48.66 -58.06
C ILE A 843 -41.72 -47.73 -58.79
N PRO A 844 -41.24 -48.04 -60.02
CA PRO A 844 -40.30 -47.16 -60.72
C PRO A 844 -40.89 -45.81 -61.14
N GLU A 845 -42.18 -45.76 -61.51
CA GLU A 845 -42.87 -44.52 -61.89
C GLU A 845 -43.16 -43.64 -60.67
N MET A 846 -43.47 -44.26 -59.53
CA MET A 846 -43.67 -43.54 -58.27
C MET A 846 -42.44 -42.80 -57.77
N LEU A 847 -41.25 -43.38 -57.92
CA LEU A 847 -40.00 -42.71 -57.53
C LEU A 847 -39.68 -41.48 -58.37
N GLN A 848 -40.18 -41.40 -59.61
CA GLN A 848 -40.07 -40.20 -60.46
C GLN A 848 -41.08 -39.12 -60.09
N LEU A 849 -42.27 -39.48 -59.61
CA LEU A 849 -43.29 -38.52 -59.18
C LEU A 849 -42.99 -37.86 -57.82
N LEU A 850 -42.16 -38.49 -56.97
CA LEU A 850 -41.90 -38.07 -55.59
C LEU A 850 -40.69 -37.13 -55.39
N ASP A 851 -40.04 -36.68 -56.46
CA ASP A 851 -39.11 -35.51 -56.52
C ASP A 851 -38.14 -35.31 -55.32
N ILE A 852 -37.50 -36.38 -54.84
CA ILE A 852 -36.73 -36.42 -53.57
C ILE A 852 -35.60 -35.33 -53.48
N CYS A 853 -35.84 -34.17 -52.80
CA CYS A 853 -34.96 -32.96 -52.52
C CYS A 853 -34.96 -32.46 -50.98
N GLU A 854 -34.03 -31.60 -50.46
CA GLU A 854 -33.47 -31.40 -49.02
C GLU A 854 -34.31 -30.71 -47.87
N ASP A 855 -33.94 -30.84 -46.54
CA ASP A 855 -34.71 -30.48 -45.26
C ASP A 855 -34.14 -29.33 -44.32
N PRO A 856 -35.00 -28.47 -43.70
CA PRO A 856 -34.67 -27.30 -42.86
C PRO A 856 -34.49 -27.39 -41.30
N VAL A 857 -34.82 -28.45 -40.55
CA VAL A 857 -34.65 -28.45 -39.06
C VAL A 857 -33.18 -28.57 -38.64
N LEU A 858 -32.39 -29.25 -39.46
CA LEU A 858 -30.94 -29.37 -39.34
C LEU A 858 -30.23 -28.00 -39.51
N ILE A 859 -30.92 -27.01 -40.08
CA ILE A 859 -30.44 -25.65 -40.26
C ILE A 859 -30.42 -24.92 -38.90
N VAL A 860 -31.46 -25.02 -38.08
CA VAL A 860 -31.56 -24.24 -36.83
C VAL A 860 -30.47 -24.60 -35.80
N GLU A 861 -30.14 -25.88 -35.62
CA GLU A 861 -29.03 -26.30 -34.74
C GLU A 861 -27.64 -26.06 -35.35
N LYS A 862 -27.51 -26.06 -36.69
CA LYS A 862 -26.27 -25.64 -37.37
C LYS A 862 -25.99 -24.14 -37.24
N LEU A 863 -27.05 -23.32 -37.14
CA LEU A 863 -26.96 -21.86 -37.00
C LEU A 863 -26.69 -21.41 -35.54
N ARG A 864 -26.90 -22.27 -34.53
CA ARG A 864 -26.67 -21.93 -33.12
C ARG A 864 -25.18 -21.70 -32.81
N GLY A 865 -24.81 -20.46 -32.48
CA GLY A 865 -23.42 -20.04 -32.28
C GLY A 865 -22.69 -19.62 -33.56
N GLN A 866 -23.39 -19.58 -34.70
CA GLN A 866 -22.88 -19.01 -35.94
C GLN A 866 -22.98 -17.48 -35.90
N LEU A 867 -21.91 -16.81 -36.31
CA LEU A 867 -21.80 -15.35 -36.18
C LEU A 867 -22.85 -14.64 -37.05
N GLY A 868 -23.68 -13.82 -36.40
CA GLY A 868 -24.71 -12.99 -37.04
C GLY A 868 -26.10 -13.58 -37.03
N GLU A 869 -26.24 -14.85 -36.62
CA GLU A 869 -27.53 -15.50 -36.44
C GLU A 869 -28.19 -15.09 -35.11
N PRO A 870 -29.53 -15.04 -35.04
CA PRO A 870 -30.25 -14.71 -33.82
C PRO A 870 -30.01 -15.76 -32.74
N LEU A 871 -30.02 -15.32 -31.48
CA LEU A 871 -29.89 -16.22 -30.33
C LEU A 871 -31.05 -17.22 -30.30
N SER A 872 -30.74 -18.48 -30.02
CA SER A 872 -31.77 -19.47 -29.69
C SER A 872 -32.52 -19.06 -28.42
N GLU A 873 -33.78 -19.49 -28.27
CA GLU A 873 -34.61 -19.18 -27.10
C GLU A 873 -33.92 -19.56 -25.77
N ALA A 874 -33.19 -20.68 -25.74
CA ALA A 874 -32.44 -21.14 -24.57
C ALA A 874 -31.24 -20.23 -24.24
N ASP A 875 -30.51 -19.76 -25.26
CA ASP A 875 -29.34 -18.90 -25.06
C ASP A 875 -29.77 -17.48 -24.68
N SER A 876 -30.87 -16.98 -25.25
CA SER A 876 -31.48 -15.68 -24.93
C SER A 876 -31.90 -15.59 -23.46
N ALA A 877 -32.36 -16.70 -22.85
CA ALA A 877 -32.69 -16.75 -21.43
C ALA A 877 -31.47 -16.76 -20.48
N SER A 878 -30.26 -16.98 -21.02
CA SER A 878 -29.03 -17.22 -20.24
C SER A 878 -27.97 -16.13 -20.32
N VAL A 879 -28.28 -15.02 -21.00
CA VAL A 879 -27.38 -13.88 -21.14
C VAL A 879 -27.57 -12.84 -20.03
N GLU A 880 -26.49 -12.18 -19.66
CA GLU A 880 -26.46 -11.09 -18.68
C GLU A 880 -25.55 -9.94 -19.12
N LEU A 881 -25.86 -8.73 -18.68
CA LEU A 881 -25.00 -7.57 -18.89
C LEU A 881 -23.96 -7.50 -17.76
N ALA A 882 -22.68 -7.67 -18.10
CA ALA A 882 -21.59 -7.65 -17.13
C ALA A 882 -20.45 -6.72 -17.61
N PRO A 883 -20.67 -5.39 -17.65
CA PRO A 883 -19.75 -4.45 -18.30
C PRO A 883 -18.35 -4.40 -17.66
N LEU A 884 -18.23 -4.70 -16.36
CA LEU A 884 -16.96 -4.72 -15.64
C LEU A 884 -16.12 -5.99 -15.87
N ARG A 885 -16.68 -7.01 -16.54
CA ARG A 885 -15.98 -8.27 -16.84
C ARG A 885 -14.98 -8.05 -17.98
N SER A 886 -13.74 -8.51 -17.81
CA SER A 886 -12.80 -8.56 -18.93
C SER A 886 -13.15 -9.70 -19.88
N CYS A 887 -13.05 -9.45 -21.18
CA CYS A 887 -13.33 -10.47 -22.20
C CYS A 887 -12.05 -11.08 -22.75
N LEU A 888 -12.12 -12.35 -23.14
CA LEU A 888 -11.00 -13.06 -23.74
C LEU A 888 -11.09 -13.03 -25.29
N PRO A 889 -9.98 -12.88 -26.01
CA PRO A 889 -9.95 -13.11 -27.45
C PRO A 889 -10.48 -14.50 -27.81
N GLY A 890 -11.45 -14.54 -28.71
CA GLY A 890 -12.13 -15.74 -29.17
C GLY A 890 -13.42 -16.08 -28.41
N GLU A 891 -13.75 -15.36 -27.33
CA GLU A 891 -14.98 -15.56 -26.55
C GLU A 891 -16.24 -15.22 -27.36
N LEU A 892 -17.28 -16.05 -27.23
CA LEU A 892 -18.60 -15.77 -27.80
C LEU A 892 -19.41 -14.89 -26.85
N VAL A 893 -20.05 -13.88 -27.42
CA VAL A 893 -20.90 -12.90 -26.74
C VAL A 893 -22.18 -12.70 -27.53
N ALA A 894 -23.23 -12.20 -26.87
CA ALA A 894 -24.44 -11.78 -27.54
C ALA A 894 -24.40 -10.26 -27.78
N VAL A 895 -24.75 -9.87 -29.00
CA VAL A 895 -24.74 -8.47 -29.47
C VAL A 895 -26.07 -8.14 -30.12
N ALA A 896 -26.56 -6.92 -29.91
CA ALA A 896 -27.76 -6.46 -30.60
C ALA A 896 -27.45 -6.20 -32.09
N ASP A 897 -28.31 -6.69 -32.98
CA ASP A 897 -28.32 -6.34 -34.39
C ASP A 897 -28.91 -4.93 -34.63
N GLU A 898 -29.02 -4.50 -35.89
CA GLU A 898 -29.57 -3.18 -36.26
C GLU A 898 -31.06 -3.02 -35.90
N ASN A 899 -31.76 -4.12 -35.62
CA ASN A 899 -33.17 -4.16 -35.25
C ASN A 899 -33.38 -4.37 -33.74
N GLY A 900 -32.31 -4.47 -32.94
CA GLY A 900 -32.35 -4.69 -31.50
C GLY A 900 -32.49 -6.16 -31.07
N ALA A 901 -32.47 -7.12 -31.99
CA ALA A 901 -32.48 -8.55 -31.68
C ALA A 901 -31.06 -9.02 -31.30
N LEU A 902 -30.95 -9.91 -30.31
CA LEU A 902 -29.66 -10.44 -29.88
C LEU A 902 -29.17 -11.52 -30.86
N CYS A 903 -27.97 -11.34 -31.39
CA CYS A 903 -27.28 -12.27 -32.29
C CYS A 903 -25.92 -12.72 -31.72
N TYR A 904 -25.39 -13.85 -32.19
CA TYR A 904 -24.07 -14.34 -31.76
C TYR A 904 -22.93 -13.50 -32.37
N GLY A 905 -22.03 -13.04 -31.52
CA GLY A 905 -20.78 -12.37 -31.89
C GLY A 905 -19.56 -13.04 -31.28
N LYS A 906 -18.38 -12.79 -31.86
CA LYS A 906 -17.10 -13.31 -31.36
C LYS A 906 -16.10 -12.20 -31.14
N ILE A 907 -15.50 -12.16 -29.97
CA ILE A 907 -14.47 -11.17 -29.63
C ILE A 907 -13.19 -11.54 -30.35
N LEU A 908 -12.60 -10.61 -31.11
CA LEU A 908 -11.32 -10.80 -31.79
C LEU A 908 -10.18 -10.27 -30.94
N ARG A 909 -10.32 -9.04 -30.44
CA ARG A 909 -9.34 -8.38 -29.60
C ARG A 909 -10.00 -7.34 -28.69
N ALA A 910 -9.37 -7.10 -27.55
CA ALA A 910 -9.72 -6.02 -26.65
C ALA A 910 -8.77 -4.84 -26.89
N GLN A 911 -9.30 -3.62 -26.98
CA GLN A 911 -8.54 -2.39 -26.82
C GLN A 911 -8.63 -2.00 -25.34
N PRO A 912 -7.53 -2.15 -24.56
CA PRO A 912 -7.55 -1.88 -23.14
C PRO A 912 -7.83 -0.40 -22.86
N SER A 913 -8.69 -0.14 -21.89
CA SER A 913 -9.00 1.20 -21.38
C SER A 913 -8.68 1.23 -19.88
N ASN A 914 -8.13 2.34 -19.39
CA ASN A 914 -7.75 2.50 -17.97
C ASN A 914 -8.96 2.64 -17.02
N VAL A 915 -10.19 2.68 -17.57
CA VAL A 915 -11.43 2.80 -16.80
C VAL A 915 -12.24 1.50 -16.92
N ALA A 916 -12.50 0.86 -15.78
CA ALA A 916 -13.30 -0.38 -15.70
C ALA A 916 -14.69 -0.15 -16.32
N GLY A 917 -15.15 -1.08 -17.17
CA GLY A 917 -16.44 -0.93 -17.89
C GLY A 917 -16.36 -0.22 -19.24
N MET A 918 -15.22 0.40 -19.60
CA MET A 918 -15.07 1.19 -20.83
C MET A 918 -14.09 0.59 -21.85
N SER A 919 -13.83 -0.72 -21.74
CA SER A 919 -13.02 -1.43 -22.72
C SER A 919 -13.79 -1.55 -24.03
N HIS A 920 -13.13 -1.24 -25.15
CA HIS A 920 -13.68 -1.45 -26.48
C HIS A 920 -13.23 -2.81 -26.98
N TYR A 921 -14.14 -3.57 -27.57
CA TYR A 921 -13.87 -4.87 -28.14
C TYR A 921 -14.16 -4.83 -29.63
N GLU A 922 -13.23 -5.36 -30.43
CA GLU A 922 -13.51 -5.69 -31.82
C GLU A 922 -14.29 -7.00 -31.83
N VAL A 923 -15.57 -6.92 -32.13
CA VAL A 923 -16.50 -8.05 -32.17
C VAL A 923 -16.80 -8.39 -33.61
N LYS A 924 -16.51 -9.62 -34.01
CA LYS A 924 -16.95 -10.17 -35.28
C LYS A 924 -18.42 -10.54 -35.16
N VAL A 925 -19.29 -9.76 -35.80
CA VAL A 925 -20.75 -9.92 -35.73
C VAL A 925 -21.27 -10.76 -36.89
N SER A 926 -20.54 -10.86 -38.01
CA SER A 926 -20.83 -11.82 -39.08
C SER A 926 -19.55 -12.28 -39.77
N ASN A 927 -19.62 -13.22 -40.71
CA ASN A 927 -18.43 -13.73 -41.40
C ASN A 927 -17.60 -12.64 -42.12
N SER A 928 -18.24 -11.54 -42.52
CA SER A 928 -17.64 -10.39 -43.21
C SER A 928 -17.67 -9.08 -42.42
N SER A 929 -18.40 -8.99 -41.30
CA SER A 929 -18.54 -7.75 -40.53
C SER A 929 -17.89 -7.83 -39.14
N THR A 930 -17.10 -6.81 -38.82
CA THR A 930 -16.50 -6.59 -37.50
C THR A 930 -16.91 -5.21 -37.02
N ARG A 931 -17.41 -5.12 -35.79
CA ARG A 931 -17.85 -3.88 -35.16
C ARG A 931 -17.02 -3.63 -33.91
N THR A 932 -16.69 -2.36 -33.65
CA THR A 932 -16.07 -1.96 -32.38
C THR A 932 -17.19 -1.63 -31.41
N MET A 933 -17.25 -2.33 -30.28
CA MET A 933 -18.36 -2.23 -29.31
C MET A 933 -17.83 -2.01 -27.90
N LEU A 934 -18.58 -1.27 -27.07
CA LEU A 934 -18.27 -1.06 -25.66
C LEU A 934 -18.62 -2.29 -24.82
N ALA A 935 -17.95 -2.48 -23.68
CA ALA A 935 -18.29 -3.54 -22.72
C ALA A 935 -19.77 -3.47 -22.24
N THR A 936 -20.37 -2.28 -22.21
CA THR A 936 -21.79 -2.03 -21.88
C THR A 936 -22.76 -2.48 -22.95
N GLN A 937 -22.27 -2.77 -24.16
CA GLN A 937 -23.07 -3.22 -25.29
C GLN A 937 -22.99 -4.74 -25.50
N LEU A 938 -22.18 -5.44 -24.70
CA LEU A 938 -21.96 -6.88 -24.78
C LEU A 938 -22.75 -7.61 -23.69
N PHE A 939 -23.49 -8.63 -24.11
CA PHE A 939 -24.15 -9.55 -23.23
C PHE A 939 -23.33 -10.85 -23.12
N PHE A 940 -23.12 -11.30 -21.90
CA PHE A 940 -22.31 -12.46 -21.56
C PHE A 940 -23.18 -13.63 -21.15
N PHE A 941 -22.78 -14.85 -21.51
CA PHE A 941 -23.46 -16.06 -21.04
C PHE A 941 -23.11 -16.33 -19.56
N ARG A 942 -24.13 -16.50 -18.70
CA ARG A 942 -24.00 -16.74 -17.24
C ARG A 942 -23.27 -18.04 -16.92
N SER A 943 -22.40 -18.04 -15.89
CA SER A 943 -21.64 -19.23 -15.48
C SER A 943 -22.44 -20.22 -14.61
N ALA A 944 -22.30 -21.51 -14.89
CA ALA A 944 -22.92 -22.61 -14.16
C ALA A 944 -22.29 -22.92 -12.80
N ARG A 945 -21.04 -22.45 -12.58
CA ARG A 945 -20.22 -22.75 -11.40
C ARG A 945 -20.65 -21.96 -10.15
N VAL A 946 -21.75 -21.21 -10.22
CA VAL A 946 -22.26 -20.34 -9.16
C VAL A 946 -23.43 -21.02 -8.46
N GLY A 947 -23.19 -21.54 -7.24
CA GLY A 947 -24.28 -22.00 -6.38
C GLY A 947 -25.14 -20.81 -5.93
N THR A 948 -26.41 -20.79 -6.32
CA THR A 948 -27.41 -19.84 -5.82
C THR A 948 -27.58 -20.00 -4.31
N SER A 949 -26.98 -19.09 -3.55
CA SER A 949 -27.30 -18.89 -2.13
C SER A 949 -28.25 -17.71 -2.03
N GLY A 950 -29.56 -17.99 -1.98
CA GLY A 950 -30.58 -16.98 -1.76
C GLY A 950 -31.98 -17.45 -2.16
N SER A 951 -32.87 -17.57 -1.17
CA SER A 951 -34.30 -17.92 -1.25
C SER A 951 -34.65 -19.37 -1.59
N SER A 952 -34.67 -20.18 -0.52
CA SER A 952 -35.57 -21.33 -0.38
C SER A 952 -37.04 -20.91 -0.56
N SER A 953 -37.73 -21.44 -1.57
CA SER A 953 -39.17 -21.65 -1.49
C SER A 953 -39.52 -23.05 -1.97
N SER A 954 -39.91 -23.85 -1.00
CA SER A 954 -40.42 -25.21 -1.12
C SER A 954 -41.49 -25.34 -2.21
N SER A 955 -41.26 -26.24 -3.16
CA SER A 955 -42.31 -26.76 -4.03
C SER A 955 -43.41 -27.40 -3.18
N LYS A 956 -44.62 -26.83 -3.22
CA LYS A 956 -45.86 -27.56 -2.92
C LYS A 956 -46.66 -27.71 -4.20
N ARG A 957 -46.96 -28.99 -4.50
CA ARG A 957 -47.98 -29.47 -5.42
C ARG A 957 -49.35 -28.82 -5.14
N ALA A 958 -50.07 -28.43 -6.19
CA ALA A 958 -51.53 -28.40 -6.26
C ALA A 958 -51.89 -28.48 -7.76
N THR A 959 -52.33 -29.62 -8.28
CA THR A 959 -53.70 -30.19 -8.25
C THR A 959 -54.72 -29.30 -8.94
N ILE A 960 -55.17 -29.82 -10.08
CA ILE A 960 -56.25 -29.35 -10.96
C ILE A 960 -57.59 -29.45 -10.23
N GLU A 961 -58.42 -28.41 -10.28
CA GLU A 961 -59.88 -28.57 -10.30
C GLU A 961 -60.59 -27.40 -11.02
N ARG A 962 -61.65 -27.77 -11.74
CA ARG A 962 -62.46 -27.00 -12.70
C ARG A 962 -63.53 -26.16 -12.00
N SER A 963 -63.86 -24.98 -12.57
CA SER A 963 -65.26 -24.66 -12.89
C SER A 963 -65.41 -23.45 -13.82
N VAL A 964 -66.42 -23.59 -14.67
CA VAL A 964 -66.88 -22.82 -15.83
C VAL A 964 -67.67 -21.56 -15.44
N THR A 965 -67.52 -20.45 -16.19
CA THR A 965 -68.63 -19.71 -16.87
C THR A 965 -68.13 -18.60 -17.82
N SER A 966 -68.61 -18.68 -19.06
CA SER A 966 -69.02 -17.63 -20.03
C SER A 966 -68.88 -16.15 -19.61
N THR A 967 -68.54 -15.15 -20.44
CA THR A 967 -68.61 -14.91 -21.90
C THR A 967 -68.08 -13.49 -22.14
N GLY A 968 -67.44 -13.22 -23.29
CA GLY A 968 -67.31 -11.85 -23.82
C GLY A 968 -65.93 -11.53 -24.43
N ASN A 969 -65.87 -11.52 -25.76
CA ASN A 969 -64.72 -11.08 -26.56
C ASN A 969 -64.23 -9.67 -26.17
N LEU A 970 -62.92 -9.45 -26.20
CA LEU A 970 -62.23 -8.32 -26.86
C LEU A 970 -60.70 -8.49 -26.76
N VAL A 971 -60.01 -8.12 -27.84
CA VAL A 971 -58.56 -8.20 -28.06
C VAL A 971 -57.81 -7.34 -27.03
N ALA A 972 -56.83 -7.93 -26.33
CA ALA A 972 -55.94 -7.19 -25.41
C ALA A 972 -54.47 -7.62 -25.60
N SER A 973 -53.66 -6.61 -25.91
CA SER A 973 -52.20 -6.61 -25.95
C SER A 973 -51.66 -6.72 -24.52
N GLU A 974 -50.73 -7.66 -24.26
CA GLU A 974 -50.07 -7.81 -22.96
C GLU A 974 -49.02 -6.72 -22.77
N THR A 975 -49.32 -5.77 -21.88
CA THR A 975 -48.35 -4.92 -21.18
C THR A 975 -47.93 -5.63 -19.89
N VAL A 976 -46.62 -5.84 -19.69
CA VAL A 976 -46.05 -6.34 -18.44
C VAL A 976 -45.79 -5.15 -17.50
N ASP A 977 -46.32 -5.25 -16.28
CA ASP A 977 -46.23 -4.26 -15.21
C ASP A 977 -44.79 -3.98 -14.74
N LEU A 978 -44.47 -2.69 -14.58
CA LEU A 978 -43.30 -2.19 -13.85
C LEU A 978 -43.56 -2.16 -12.34
N PRO A 979 -42.54 -2.40 -11.48
CA PRO A 979 -42.57 -1.98 -10.09
C PRO A 979 -42.56 -0.45 -9.95
N THR A 980 -43.40 0.02 -9.05
CA THR A 980 -43.67 1.40 -8.68
C THR A 980 -42.47 2.06 -7.99
N SER A 981 -41.70 2.83 -8.74
CA SER A 981 -41.04 4.02 -8.22
C SER A 981 -40.66 4.96 -9.35
N VAL A 982 -41.04 6.23 -9.18
CA VAL A 982 -40.66 7.43 -9.93
C VAL A 982 -41.66 7.90 -11.00
N VAL A 983 -42.17 9.10 -10.73
CA VAL A 983 -43.13 9.91 -11.48
C VAL A 983 -42.41 10.62 -12.61
N ALA A 984 -43.01 10.61 -13.81
CA ALA A 984 -42.54 11.29 -15.00
C ALA A 984 -42.70 12.81 -14.91
N ILE A 985 -41.72 13.56 -15.41
CA ILE A 985 -41.91 14.91 -15.95
C ILE A 985 -41.34 14.91 -17.37
N THR A 986 -42.22 15.22 -18.33
CA THR A 986 -41.93 15.28 -19.77
C THR A 986 -41.34 16.64 -20.18
N PRO A 987 -40.46 16.67 -21.21
CA PRO A 987 -39.75 17.86 -21.67
C PRO A 987 -40.45 18.56 -22.85
N GLU A 988 -40.18 19.86 -23.06
CA GLU A 988 -40.48 20.56 -24.31
C GLU A 988 -39.22 21.12 -24.97
N THR A 989 -38.80 20.40 -26.02
CA THR A 989 -38.58 20.85 -27.42
C THR A 989 -37.81 22.14 -27.72
N GLN A 990 -36.75 22.00 -28.54
CA GLN A 990 -36.56 22.54 -29.92
C GLN A 990 -35.09 22.88 -30.24
N THR A 991 -34.54 22.20 -31.27
CA THR A 991 -34.02 22.75 -32.55
C THR A 991 -32.50 22.93 -32.55
N SER A 992 -31.69 22.07 -33.18
CA SER A 992 -31.49 21.75 -34.61
C SER A 992 -30.45 22.65 -35.31
N GLU A 993 -29.49 21.98 -35.96
CA GLU A 993 -28.65 22.43 -37.12
C GLU A 993 -27.48 23.40 -36.79
N ASP A 994 -26.25 23.31 -37.34
CA ASP A 994 -25.74 22.56 -38.51
C ASP A 994 -24.18 22.62 -38.58
N ALA A 995 -23.58 21.67 -39.32
CA ALA A 995 -22.41 21.74 -40.25
C ALA A 995 -21.19 22.68 -39.95
N THR A 996 -19.89 22.38 -40.16
CA THR A 996 -19.15 21.55 -41.15
C THR A 996 -17.62 21.66 -40.93
N GLY A 997 -16.86 20.57 -41.22
CA GLY A 997 -15.61 20.60 -42.00
C GLY A 997 -14.22 20.73 -41.32
N SER A 998 -13.40 19.67 -41.40
CA SER A 998 -12.11 19.63 -42.15
C SER A 998 -11.19 18.44 -41.76
N SER A 999 -10.30 18.07 -42.68
CA SER A 999 -9.56 16.80 -42.81
C SER A 999 -8.18 16.71 -42.15
N SER A 1000 -7.81 15.48 -41.75
CA SER A 1000 -6.52 14.76 -41.91
C SER A 1000 -5.23 15.25 -41.22
N ALA A 1001 -4.67 14.43 -40.31
CA ALA A 1001 -3.35 13.78 -40.42
C ALA A 1001 -2.93 13.05 -39.10
N MET A 1002 -2.05 12.06 -39.24
CA MET A 1002 -1.70 10.96 -38.31
C MET A 1002 -0.91 11.34 -37.03
N ALA A 1003 -1.19 10.61 -35.93
CA ALA A 1003 -0.25 9.80 -35.11
C ALA A 1003 -0.45 9.89 -33.57
N LEU A 1004 -0.19 8.75 -32.90
CA LEU A 1004 -0.10 8.45 -31.45
C LEU A 1004 -1.36 7.81 -30.80
N ALA A 1005 -1.11 6.74 -30.04
CA ALA A 1005 -2.09 5.85 -29.42
C ALA A 1005 -3.15 6.61 -28.58
N PRO A 1006 -4.43 6.17 -28.57
CA PRO A 1006 -5.51 7.04 -28.15
C PRO A 1006 -5.58 7.12 -26.62
N ALA A 1007 -5.43 8.33 -26.10
CA ALA A 1007 -6.00 8.68 -24.81
C ALA A 1007 -7.54 8.63 -24.93
N VAL A 1008 -8.20 7.97 -23.98
CA VAL A 1008 -9.66 7.82 -23.90
C VAL A 1008 -10.32 9.22 -24.04
N SER A 1009 -11.24 9.37 -25.00
CA SER A 1009 -11.96 10.62 -25.21
C SER A 1009 -13.06 10.79 -24.14
N THR A 1010 -13.25 12.00 -23.65
CA THR A 1010 -14.31 12.37 -22.68
C THR A 1010 -15.72 12.05 -23.19
N VAL A 1011 -15.90 11.97 -24.51
CA VAL A 1011 -17.13 11.57 -25.20
C VAL A 1011 -17.53 10.12 -24.88
N ASN A 1012 -16.56 9.25 -24.61
CA ASN A 1012 -16.81 7.82 -24.40
C ASN A 1012 -17.41 7.52 -23.01
N VAL A 1013 -17.12 8.33 -21.99
CA VAL A 1013 -17.66 8.14 -20.63
C VAL A 1013 -19.14 8.50 -20.58
N LEU A 1014 -19.49 9.67 -21.14
CA LEU A 1014 -20.88 10.13 -21.23
C LEU A 1014 -21.71 9.19 -22.12
N SER A 1015 -21.15 8.69 -23.22
CA SER A 1015 -21.82 7.71 -24.09
C SER A 1015 -22.10 6.38 -23.38
N ALA A 1016 -21.17 5.85 -22.57
CA ALA A 1016 -21.38 4.60 -21.84
C ALA A 1016 -22.42 4.73 -20.72
N VAL A 1017 -22.42 5.87 -20.01
CA VAL A 1017 -23.43 6.18 -18.98
C VAL A 1017 -24.80 6.42 -19.60
N ASN A 1018 -24.88 7.15 -20.71
CA ASN A 1018 -26.13 7.40 -21.42
C ASN A 1018 -26.69 6.11 -22.09
N ASP A 1019 -25.84 5.20 -22.57
CA ASP A 1019 -26.25 3.86 -23.05
C ASP A 1019 -26.81 2.99 -21.91
N LEU A 1020 -26.25 3.06 -20.69
CA LEU A 1020 -26.82 2.34 -19.53
C LEU A 1020 -28.14 2.94 -19.05
N LEU A 1021 -28.26 4.27 -19.03
CA LEU A 1021 -29.44 4.99 -18.53
C LEU A 1021 -30.59 4.97 -19.54
N SER A 1022 -30.31 5.07 -20.84
CA SER A 1022 -31.31 4.92 -21.91
C SER A 1022 -31.97 3.55 -21.90
N ARG A 1023 -31.24 2.48 -21.53
CA ARG A 1023 -31.79 1.13 -21.33
C ARG A 1023 -32.68 1.01 -20.09
N LEU A 1024 -32.49 1.90 -19.11
CA LEU A 1024 -33.37 2.04 -17.95
C LEU A 1024 -34.50 3.07 -18.17
N ASN A 1025 -34.62 3.59 -19.40
CA ASN A 1025 -35.59 4.62 -19.80
C ASN A 1025 -35.41 5.95 -19.02
N VAL A 1026 -34.18 6.26 -18.62
CA VAL A 1026 -33.80 7.50 -17.91
C VAL A 1026 -32.81 8.28 -18.78
N SER A 1027 -33.07 9.57 -19.01
CA SER A 1027 -32.10 10.48 -19.66
C SER A 1027 -31.50 11.42 -18.61
N LEU A 1028 -30.20 11.71 -18.72
CA LEU A 1028 -29.56 12.73 -17.89
C LEU A 1028 -29.98 14.13 -18.37
N ASP A 1029 -30.27 15.04 -17.44
CA ASP A 1029 -30.43 16.45 -17.77
C ASP A 1029 -29.12 17.02 -18.32
N THR A 1030 -29.20 17.87 -19.34
CA THR A 1030 -28.03 18.53 -19.98
C THR A 1030 -27.10 19.22 -18.98
N SER A 1031 -27.66 19.78 -17.89
CA SER A 1031 -26.87 20.39 -16.81
C SER A 1031 -26.00 19.39 -16.03
N VAL A 1032 -26.44 18.13 -15.90
CA VAL A 1032 -25.71 17.05 -15.22
C VAL A 1032 -24.65 16.45 -16.15
N GLU A 1033 -24.95 16.37 -17.45
CA GLU A 1033 -23.97 15.99 -18.48
C GLU A 1033 -22.78 16.97 -18.52
N ASP A 1034 -23.07 18.28 -18.49
CA ASP A 1034 -22.04 19.33 -18.43
C ASP A 1034 -21.23 19.26 -17.13
N LEU A 1035 -21.88 18.99 -15.99
CA LEU A 1035 -21.20 18.83 -14.71
C LEU A 1035 -20.30 17.60 -14.68
N MET A 1036 -20.74 16.48 -15.25
CA MET A 1036 -19.95 15.25 -15.38
C MET A 1036 -18.79 15.44 -16.36
N ALA A 1037 -19.01 16.12 -17.49
CA ALA A 1037 -17.97 16.51 -18.44
C ALA A 1037 -16.89 17.36 -17.77
N GLU A 1038 -17.29 18.35 -16.97
CA GLU A 1038 -16.36 19.22 -16.25
C GLU A 1038 -15.66 18.48 -15.10
N ASN A 1039 -16.34 17.58 -14.38
CA ASN A 1039 -15.72 16.74 -13.35
C ASN A 1039 -14.65 15.81 -13.94
N LEU A 1040 -14.93 15.18 -15.08
CA LEU A 1040 -13.96 14.37 -15.85
C LEU A 1040 -12.78 15.22 -16.36
N ARG A 1041 -13.05 16.46 -16.82
CA ARG A 1041 -12.00 17.39 -17.24
C ARG A 1041 -11.12 17.79 -16.07
N LEU A 1042 -11.70 18.01 -14.89
CA LEU A 1042 -10.98 18.31 -13.66
C LEU A 1042 -10.15 17.12 -13.17
N GLN A 1043 -10.71 15.91 -13.21
CA GLN A 1043 -9.96 14.67 -12.90
C GLN A 1043 -8.76 14.48 -13.81
N ARG A 1044 -8.91 14.72 -15.13
CA ARG A 1044 -7.79 14.64 -16.08
C ARG A 1044 -6.74 15.72 -15.84
N ARG A 1045 -7.15 16.93 -15.45
CA ARG A 1045 -6.22 17.99 -15.04
C ARG A 1045 -5.48 17.63 -13.76
N LEU A 1046 -6.14 16.96 -12.81
CA LEU A 1046 -5.53 16.45 -11.59
C LEU A 1046 -4.50 15.36 -11.91
N GLU A 1047 -4.84 14.38 -12.73
CA GLU A 1047 -3.95 13.27 -13.13
C GLU A 1047 -2.70 13.80 -13.86
N LEU A 1048 -2.87 14.72 -14.82
CA LEU A 1048 -1.74 15.38 -15.50
C LEU A 1048 -0.88 16.21 -14.53
N ALA A 1049 -1.50 16.87 -13.55
CA ALA A 1049 -0.77 17.62 -12.53
C ALA A 1049 -0.02 16.68 -11.57
N GLU A 1050 -0.59 15.53 -11.22
CA GLU A 1050 0.03 14.51 -10.37
C GLU A 1050 1.18 13.78 -11.08
N ASP A 1051 1.01 13.44 -12.36
CA ASP A 1051 2.07 12.93 -13.22
C ASP A 1051 3.20 13.94 -13.35
N GLY A 1052 2.88 15.22 -13.60
CA GLY A 1052 3.85 16.31 -13.63
C GLY A 1052 4.58 16.47 -12.30
N ARG A 1053 3.86 16.38 -11.17
CA ARG A 1053 4.45 16.43 -9.82
C ARG A 1053 5.36 15.22 -9.55
N ARG A 1054 4.96 14.02 -9.97
CA ARG A 1054 5.78 12.79 -9.84
C ARG A 1054 7.04 12.87 -10.68
N ALA A 1055 6.95 13.29 -11.94
CA ALA A 1055 8.09 13.47 -12.83
C ALA A 1055 9.05 14.54 -12.27
N ALA A 1056 8.52 15.66 -11.79
CA ALA A 1056 9.31 16.70 -11.13
C ALA A 1056 9.99 16.19 -9.86
N ALA A 1057 9.30 15.40 -9.02
CA ALA A 1057 9.89 14.79 -7.82
C ALA A 1057 11.03 13.81 -8.16
N GLN A 1058 10.85 12.96 -9.18
CA GLN A 1058 11.91 12.06 -9.66
C GLN A 1058 13.12 12.83 -10.21
N GLN A 1059 12.87 13.94 -10.92
CA GLN A 1059 13.93 14.79 -11.44
C GLN A 1059 14.69 15.49 -10.31
N ILE A 1060 13.98 15.97 -9.28
CA ILE A 1060 14.59 16.52 -8.05
C ILE A 1060 15.42 15.45 -7.35
N ASP A 1061 14.92 14.23 -7.17
CA ASP A 1061 15.66 13.13 -6.53
C ASP A 1061 16.92 12.72 -7.31
N THR A 1062 16.86 12.78 -8.64
CA THR A 1062 18.02 12.48 -9.51
C THR A 1062 19.07 13.58 -9.37
N VAL A 1063 18.66 14.85 -9.44
CA VAL A 1063 19.55 16.00 -9.23
C VAL A 1063 20.13 16.03 -7.82
N LEU A 1064 19.37 15.64 -6.79
CA LEU A 1064 19.86 15.53 -5.41
C LEU A 1064 20.89 14.40 -5.27
N ARG A 1065 20.69 13.26 -5.94
CA ARG A 1065 21.69 12.18 -5.98
C ARG A 1065 22.96 12.62 -6.70
N GLU A 1066 22.85 13.20 -7.89
CA GLU A 1066 24.00 13.73 -8.63
C GLU A 1066 24.75 14.80 -7.83
N LYS A 1067 24.02 15.71 -7.17
CA LYS A 1067 24.62 16.70 -6.26
C LYS A 1067 25.37 16.04 -5.12
N LYS A 1068 24.82 14.98 -4.51
CA LYS A 1068 25.46 14.25 -3.42
C LYS A 1068 26.71 13.50 -3.90
N ASP A 1069 26.64 12.82 -5.04
CA ASP A 1069 27.79 12.11 -5.63
C ASP A 1069 28.92 13.10 -5.99
N ILE A 1070 28.58 14.27 -6.51
CA ILE A 1070 29.54 15.35 -6.74
C ILE A 1070 30.11 15.83 -5.40
N GLN A 1071 29.28 16.12 -4.40
CA GLN A 1071 29.77 16.56 -3.08
C GLN A 1071 30.70 15.54 -2.42
N ASP A 1072 30.38 14.26 -2.48
CA ASP A 1072 31.18 13.17 -1.91
C ASP A 1072 32.52 13.02 -2.66
N SER A 1073 32.53 13.22 -3.98
CA SER A 1073 33.78 13.23 -4.78
C SER A 1073 34.73 14.39 -4.47
N LEU A 1074 34.22 15.45 -3.82
CA LEU A 1074 34.96 16.65 -3.45
C LEU A 1074 35.55 16.58 -2.02
N VAL A 1075 35.37 15.46 -1.31
CA VAL A 1075 35.92 15.20 0.02
C VAL A 1075 37.19 14.37 -0.08
N CYS A 1076 38.21 14.70 0.72
CA CYS A 1076 39.51 14.05 0.71
C CYS A 1076 39.40 12.58 1.14
N ALA A 1077 39.79 11.66 0.25
CA ALA A 1077 39.75 10.22 0.52
C ALA A 1077 40.71 9.74 1.64
N VAL A 1078 41.57 10.61 2.19
CA VAL A 1078 42.50 10.27 3.28
C VAL A 1078 41.93 10.61 4.66
N CYS A 1079 41.42 11.84 4.85
CA CYS A 1079 40.83 12.24 6.13
C CYS A 1079 39.30 12.10 6.18
N LEU A 1080 38.64 11.97 5.03
CA LEU A 1080 37.18 11.93 4.88
C LEU A 1080 36.44 13.16 5.45
N GLU A 1081 37.17 14.25 5.71
CA GLU A 1081 36.63 15.46 6.35
C GLU A 1081 36.84 16.72 5.51
N ASN A 1082 38.06 16.93 5.01
CA ASN A 1082 38.42 18.18 4.32
C ASN A 1082 38.12 18.11 2.82
N LYS A 1083 37.73 19.23 2.22
CA LYS A 1083 37.60 19.35 0.76
C LYS A 1083 38.96 19.21 0.07
N VAL A 1084 38.97 18.61 -1.12
CA VAL A 1084 40.19 18.46 -1.93
C VAL A 1084 40.56 19.78 -2.62
N ASP A 1085 41.81 20.20 -2.47
CA ASP A 1085 42.33 21.46 -3.03
C ASP A 1085 43.68 21.29 -3.72
N ARG A 1086 44.25 20.06 -3.70
CA ARG A 1086 45.53 19.74 -4.32
C ARG A 1086 45.46 18.52 -5.20
N VAL A 1087 46.14 18.58 -6.34
CA VAL A 1087 46.34 17.46 -7.26
C VAL A 1087 47.78 16.94 -7.17
N LEU A 1088 47.96 15.63 -7.14
CA LEU A 1088 49.28 14.98 -7.14
C LEU A 1088 49.79 14.76 -8.56
N ILE A 1089 51.04 15.14 -8.82
CA ILE A 1089 51.69 14.98 -10.12
C ILE A 1089 52.68 13.80 -10.05
N PRO A 1090 52.72 12.89 -11.05
CA PRO A 1090 51.98 12.92 -12.32
C PRO A 1090 50.62 12.20 -12.31
N CYS A 1091 50.20 11.59 -11.20
CA CYS A 1091 49.08 10.64 -11.21
C CYS A 1091 47.67 11.25 -11.24
N GLY A 1092 47.53 12.57 -11.03
CA GLY A 1092 46.25 13.29 -11.14
C GLY A 1092 45.27 13.08 -9.99
N HIS A 1093 45.62 12.33 -8.95
CA HIS A 1093 44.73 12.11 -7.80
C HIS A 1093 44.69 13.33 -6.88
N ILE A 1094 43.50 13.66 -6.38
CA ILE A 1094 43.22 14.88 -5.61
C ILE A 1094 43.00 14.60 -4.12
N TYR A 1095 43.53 15.48 -3.27
CA TYR A 1095 43.45 15.39 -1.80
C TYR A 1095 43.43 16.79 -1.18
N CYS A 1096 43.17 16.89 0.13
CA CYS A 1096 43.34 18.13 0.87
C CYS A 1096 44.83 18.42 1.16
N GLY A 1097 45.21 19.70 1.23
CA GLY A 1097 46.59 20.14 1.45
C GLY A 1097 47.22 19.55 2.71
N MET A 1098 46.45 19.48 3.80
CA MET A 1098 46.91 18.90 5.07
C MET A 1098 47.32 17.43 4.92
N CYS A 1099 46.51 16.62 4.23
CA CYS A 1099 46.83 15.22 4.02
C CYS A 1099 48.03 15.02 3.10
N VAL A 1100 48.19 15.87 2.08
CA VAL A 1100 49.35 15.81 1.16
C VAL A 1100 50.65 16.11 1.90
N GLU A 1101 50.64 17.08 2.83
CA GLU A 1101 51.82 17.45 3.62
C GLU A 1101 52.20 16.39 4.67
N GLN A 1102 51.21 15.64 5.18
CA GLN A 1102 51.40 14.61 6.20
C GLN A 1102 51.58 13.20 5.64
N LEU A 1103 51.74 13.04 4.31
CA LEU A 1103 51.92 11.72 3.72
C LEU A 1103 53.22 11.06 4.24
N PRO A 1104 53.13 9.87 4.86
CA PRO A 1104 54.29 9.20 5.44
C PRO A 1104 55.29 8.70 4.38
N ARG A 1105 54.89 8.66 3.10
CA ARG A 1105 55.73 8.32 1.95
C ARG A 1105 55.36 9.23 0.76
N PRO A 1106 56.32 9.61 -0.10
CA PRO A 1106 56.06 10.42 -1.30
C PRO A 1106 55.44 9.58 -2.41
N SER A 1107 54.36 8.86 -2.11
CA SER A 1107 53.63 7.98 -3.03
C SER A 1107 52.14 8.17 -2.86
N CYS A 1108 51.41 8.27 -3.98
CA CYS A 1108 49.96 8.45 -3.98
C CYS A 1108 49.24 7.30 -3.23
N PRO A 1109 48.32 7.60 -2.29
CA PRO A 1109 47.57 6.57 -1.58
C PRO A 1109 46.72 5.64 -2.47
N ILE A 1110 46.21 6.14 -3.60
CA ILE A 1110 45.35 5.37 -4.51
C ILE A 1110 46.17 4.49 -5.45
N CYS A 1111 47.05 5.09 -6.26
CA CYS A 1111 47.77 4.37 -7.31
C CYS A 1111 49.21 3.96 -6.94
N ARG A 1112 49.68 4.34 -5.74
CA ARG A 1112 51.04 4.08 -5.22
C ARG A 1112 52.19 4.67 -6.05
N GLN A 1113 51.87 5.49 -7.06
CA GLN A 1113 52.85 6.16 -7.90
C GLN A 1113 53.60 7.23 -7.11
N ARG A 1114 54.91 7.38 -7.36
CA ARG A 1114 55.75 8.37 -6.68
C ARG A 1114 55.30 9.80 -7.04
N ILE A 1115 55.16 10.63 -6.02
CA ILE A 1115 54.73 12.03 -6.13
C ILE A 1115 55.96 12.87 -6.50
N SER A 1116 55.91 13.58 -7.63
CA SER A 1116 56.95 14.53 -8.02
C SER A 1116 56.71 15.93 -7.45
N SER A 1117 55.45 16.35 -7.41
CA SER A 1117 54.99 17.64 -6.89
C SER A 1117 53.48 17.58 -6.63
N SER A 1118 52.96 18.55 -5.88
CA SER A 1118 51.52 18.79 -5.75
C SER A 1118 51.20 20.23 -6.18
N SER A 1119 50.09 20.41 -6.87
CA SER A 1119 49.62 21.74 -7.31
C SER A 1119 48.27 22.03 -6.69
N ALA A 1120 48.11 23.25 -6.18
CA ALA A 1120 46.80 23.72 -5.73
C ALA A 1120 45.88 23.96 -6.93
N PHE A 1121 44.62 23.60 -6.79
CA PHE A 1121 43.57 23.96 -7.75
C PHE A 1121 42.39 24.55 -7.00
N HIS A 1122 41.69 25.46 -7.65
CA HIS A 1122 40.54 26.11 -7.06
C HIS A 1122 39.26 25.36 -7.45
N MET A 1123 38.48 24.94 -6.45
CA MET A 1123 37.13 24.46 -6.73
C MET A 1123 36.25 25.64 -7.16
N PRO A 1124 35.41 25.47 -8.19
CA PRO A 1124 34.31 26.39 -8.44
C PRO A 1124 33.41 26.43 -7.20
N SER A 1125 33.19 27.63 -6.66
CA SER A 1125 32.29 27.90 -5.54
C SER A 1125 30.84 27.63 -5.90
#